data_AF-A0A4Q7R5U7-F1
#
_entry.id   AF-A0A4Q7R5U7-F1
#
_cell.length_a   1.000
_cell.length_b   1.000
_cell.length_c   1.000
_cell.angle_alpha   90.00
_cell.angle_beta   90.00
_cell.angle_gamma   90.00
#
_symmetry.space_group_name_H-M   'P 1'
#
loop_
_entity.id
_entity.type
_entity.pdbx_description
1 polymer ?
#
loop_
_entity_poly.entity_id
_entity_poly.type
_entity_poly.pdbx_seq_one_letter_code
_entity_poly.pdbx_strand_id
1 'polypeptide(L)'
;MADPIVDELRRLAGPDLYRRNAFRISGLLADANARTARQVAQRLRAALEVGADIDLGTATSRDPHEIQAACDLILGDPRRRLVHEVFAPWGDDVSACGCHPQVHQDHDAAIAAHNDSISQEQSRGTPDVEWSRASQSWSKVTGALTNHLEYRVRELDDRQLDDSAVAGIERELPRTLVQPAVDLAVAGPLGRTGTLVKAARRFPKAETVHRRLIEAAAAPLYEDLEERRTQVARRIGEEPVDPIVAEIERDLLPQLQRLDALLPSKDNHRTSALHDQLAILLNNCAVDLMNRGEGGDGRAERWLDRAGKLVIDQRDRDLIEENREAMLENQRAMREFREQVDYLFRMRGKYAAQRLLRQARAQTSSPSVRAEIDHMLADISAGTFNTSYSPSPQVKRPPDSTKRRRRRRLLAWLLVLALIGLGVWHWWPQKLSISNDKISDNAPAGTCLDEQPDGSLTDLRGSDCDSPHWGEIIGYVAITKVPATYPGDIQADALGQFLCGEKMVQQRLNEDVYDVTTLHAPAQRWNNGKNSSKYENYAACVVHRHDGLEIESGVTPTAELKDSKPVAMDLLAPKVADNAPVGTCVQDRIDGQVTDGALTDKVKIVRCNEWHWGQIFGYPTLYEAGQSFPGDSEVSALSRHACANRIPSLPGFATWVVPPSYPSWSDLKQVKYAVCLVHRADNKPFKGAAK
;
A
#
# COMPACT_ATOMS: atom_id res chain seq x y z
N MET A 1 -12.26 -30.05 2.35
CA MET A 1 -12.86 -29.93 1.00
C MET A 1 -13.72 -28.67 1.00
N ALA A 2 -13.76 -27.91 -0.09
CA ALA A 2 -14.59 -26.70 -0.16
C ALA A 2 -16.09 -27.09 -0.15
N ASP A 3 -16.92 -26.26 0.49
CA ASP A 3 -18.36 -26.47 0.64
C ASP A 3 -19.07 -26.06 -0.67
N PRO A 4 -19.68 -27.01 -1.42
CA PRO A 4 -20.26 -26.73 -2.73
C PRO A 4 -21.40 -25.70 -2.71
N ILE A 5 -22.10 -25.53 -1.59
CA ILE A 5 -23.17 -24.53 -1.43
C ILE A 5 -22.55 -23.14 -1.36
N VAL A 6 -21.54 -22.97 -0.51
CA VAL A 6 -20.83 -21.70 -0.32
C VAL A 6 -20.15 -21.29 -1.63
N ASP A 7 -19.51 -22.23 -2.31
CA ASP A 7 -18.84 -21.98 -3.59
C ASP A 7 -19.84 -21.56 -4.67
N GLU A 8 -20.99 -22.22 -4.76
CA GLU A 8 -22.04 -21.90 -5.73
C GLU A 8 -22.66 -20.52 -5.47
N LEU A 9 -23.00 -20.23 -4.21
CA LEU A 9 -23.54 -18.92 -3.81
C LEU A 9 -22.57 -17.79 -4.17
N ARG A 10 -21.28 -17.96 -3.86
CA ARG A 10 -20.25 -16.96 -4.19
C ARG A 10 -20.01 -16.82 -5.68
N ARG A 11 -20.17 -17.90 -6.45
CA ARG A 11 -20.06 -17.88 -7.91
C ARG A 11 -21.22 -17.12 -8.57
N LEU A 12 -22.43 -17.24 -8.01
CA LEU A 12 -23.62 -16.53 -8.47
C LEU A 12 -23.69 -15.08 -7.95
N ALA A 13 -23.05 -14.80 -6.81
CA ALA A 13 -23.02 -13.48 -6.20
C ALA A 13 -22.34 -12.46 -7.12
N GLY A 14 -23.15 -11.73 -7.88
CA GLY A 14 -22.69 -10.69 -8.79
C GLY A 14 -23.82 -10.16 -9.69
N PRO A 15 -23.54 -9.23 -10.61
CA PRO A 15 -24.56 -8.60 -11.45
C PRO A 15 -25.32 -9.57 -12.38
N ASP A 16 -24.83 -10.78 -12.55
CA ASP A 16 -25.47 -11.83 -13.35
C ASP A 16 -26.20 -12.89 -12.50
N LEU A 17 -26.41 -12.65 -11.20
CA LEU A 17 -27.06 -13.57 -10.24
C LEU A 17 -28.27 -14.29 -10.82
N TYR A 18 -29.19 -13.53 -11.41
CA TYR A 18 -30.42 -14.07 -12.00
C TYR A 18 -30.25 -14.56 -13.43
N ARG A 19 -29.32 -13.98 -14.20
CA ARG A 19 -29.06 -14.39 -15.59
C ARG A 19 -28.40 -15.76 -15.68
N ARG A 20 -27.55 -16.08 -14.70
CA ARG A 20 -26.84 -17.37 -14.58
C ARG A 20 -27.61 -18.41 -13.77
N ASN A 21 -28.82 -18.10 -13.32
CA ASN A 21 -29.63 -19.04 -12.57
C ASN A 21 -30.16 -20.16 -13.48
N ALA A 22 -29.93 -21.42 -13.11
CA ALA A 22 -30.24 -22.58 -13.95
C ALA A 22 -31.74 -22.73 -14.23
N PHE A 23 -32.60 -22.40 -13.27
CA PHE A 23 -34.05 -22.42 -13.48
C PHE A 23 -34.50 -21.31 -14.44
N ARG A 24 -33.92 -20.11 -14.35
CA ARG A 24 -34.21 -19.04 -15.32
C ARG A 24 -33.69 -19.34 -16.73
N ILE A 25 -32.48 -19.88 -16.85
CA ILE A 25 -31.91 -20.31 -18.13
C ILE A 25 -32.81 -21.37 -18.78
N SER A 26 -33.27 -22.37 -18.01
CA SER A 26 -34.09 -23.46 -18.53
C SER A 26 -35.59 -23.17 -18.66
N GLY A 27 -36.06 -22.04 -18.11
CA GLY A 27 -37.50 -21.72 -18.04
C GLY A 27 -38.29 -22.61 -17.07
N LEU A 28 -37.60 -23.36 -16.21
CA LEU A 28 -38.22 -24.21 -15.19
C LEU A 28 -38.55 -23.39 -13.94
N LEU A 29 -39.59 -23.81 -13.20
CA LEU A 29 -39.87 -23.34 -11.85
C LEU A 29 -39.02 -24.14 -10.83
N ALA A 30 -38.81 -23.59 -9.63
CA ALA A 30 -37.99 -24.22 -8.59
C ALA A 30 -38.57 -25.58 -8.12
N ASP A 31 -39.89 -25.76 -8.20
CA ASP A 31 -40.61 -26.99 -7.87
C ASP A 31 -40.47 -28.09 -8.94
N ALA A 32 -39.82 -27.82 -10.08
CA ALA A 32 -39.69 -28.78 -11.16
C ALA A 32 -38.97 -30.05 -10.70
N ASN A 33 -39.69 -31.18 -10.70
CA ASN A 33 -39.11 -32.47 -10.34
C ASN A 33 -38.12 -32.97 -11.42
N ALA A 34 -37.34 -34.01 -11.07
CA ALA A 34 -36.32 -34.58 -11.97
C ALA A 34 -36.91 -35.11 -13.29
N ARG A 35 -38.18 -35.54 -13.30
CA ARG A 35 -38.86 -36.00 -14.53
C ARG A 35 -39.11 -34.83 -15.47
N THR A 36 -39.62 -33.72 -14.97
CA THR A 36 -39.87 -32.49 -15.76
C THR A 36 -38.56 -31.95 -16.33
N ALA A 37 -37.51 -31.85 -15.51
CA ALA A 37 -36.19 -31.39 -15.97
C ALA A 37 -35.59 -32.30 -17.05
N ARG A 38 -35.68 -33.64 -16.91
CA ARG A 38 -35.25 -34.58 -17.96
C ARG A 38 -36.07 -34.45 -19.24
N GLN A 39 -37.37 -34.24 -19.12
CA GLN A 39 -38.25 -34.07 -20.28
C GLN A 39 -37.90 -32.81 -21.07
N VAL A 40 -37.58 -31.71 -20.40
CA VAL A 40 -37.10 -30.49 -21.06
C VAL A 40 -35.75 -30.73 -21.75
N ALA A 41 -34.78 -31.35 -21.06
CA ALA A 41 -33.48 -31.69 -21.65
C ALA A 41 -33.60 -32.62 -22.87
N GLN A 42 -34.48 -33.63 -22.82
CA GLN A 42 -34.73 -34.54 -23.92
C GLN A 42 -35.38 -33.83 -25.12
N ARG A 43 -36.38 -32.97 -24.88
CA ARG A 43 -37.02 -32.17 -25.93
C ARG A 43 -36.01 -31.25 -26.62
N LEU A 44 -35.14 -30.61 -25.84
CA LEU A 44 -34.10 -29.74 -26.36
C LEU A 44 -33.10 -30.48 -27.24
N ARG A 45 -32.61 -31.64 -26.81
CA ARG A 45 -31.72 -32.48 -27.63
C ARG A 45 -32.38 -32.94 -28.91
N ALA A 46 -33.62 -33.43 -28.83
CA ALA A 46 -34.34 -33.91 -30.01
C ALA A 46 -34.55 -32.79 -31.04
N ALA A 47 -34.87 -31.57 -30.60
CA ALA A 47 -35.05 -30.43 -31.49
C ALA A 47 -33.74 -29.92 -32.09
N LEU A 48 -32.63 -29.93 -31.33
CA LEU A 48 -31.29 -29.67 -31.83
C LEU A 48 -30.90 -30.64 -32.95
N GLU A 49 -31.19 -31.93 -32.77
CA GLU A 49 -30.87 -32.98 -33.76
C GLU A 49 -31.60 -32.79 -35.09
N VAL A 50 -32.79 -32.19 -35.07
CA VAL A 50 -33.63 -32.00 -36.27
C VAL A 50 -33.69 -30.55 -36.77
N GLY A 51 -32.98 -29.61 -36.11
CA GLY A 51 -32.99 -28.18 -36.45
C GLY A 51 -34.35 -27.49 -36.25
N ALA A 52 -35.19 -27.98 -35.34
CA ALA A 52 -36.51 -27.41 -35.07
C ALA A 52 -36.42 -26.24 -34.08
N ASP A 53 -37.24 -25.21 -34.31
CA ASP A 53 -37.45 -24.14 -33.33
C ASP A 53 -38.29 -24.67 -32.16
N ILE A 54 -37.88 -24.34 -30.93
CA ILE A 54 -38.55 -24.79 -29.71
C ILE A 54 -39.16 -23.59 -29.01
N ASP A 55 -40.43 -23.70 -28.67
CA ASP A 55 -41.02 -22.82 -27.67
C ASP A 55 -40.44 -23.15 -26.28
N LEU A 56 -39.41 -22.39 -25.90
CA LEU A 56 -38.75 -22.48 -24.59
C LEU A 56 -39.47 -21.63 -23.52
N GLY A 57 -40.65 -21.09 -23.81
CA GLY A 57 -41.46 -20.33 -22.85
C GLY A 57 -40.69 -19.15 -22.23
N THR A 58 -40.58 -19.17 -20.89
CA THR A 58 -39.97 -18.12 -20.06
C THR A 58 -38.44 -18.24 -19.91
N ALA A 59 -37.80 -19.18 -20.62
CA ALA A 59 -36.35 -19.34 -20.62
C ALA A 59 -35.62 -18.04 -21.02
N THR A 60 -34.62 -17.65 -20.24
CA THR A 60 -33.82 -16.45 -20.51
C THR A 60 -32.74 -16.68 -21.56
N SER A 61 -32.30 -17.92 -21.76
CA SER A 61 -31.37 -18.30 -22.83
C SER A 61 -32.10 -18.94 -24.00
N ARG A 62 -31.57 -18.73 -25.20
CA ARG A 62 -31.95 -19.45 -26.42
C ARG A 62 -30.83 -20.37 -26.90
N ASP A 63 -29.68 -20.39 -26.22
CA ASP A 63 -28.58 -21.28 -26.52
C ASP A 63 -28.89 -22.68 -25.97
N PRO A 64 -29.07 -23.69 -26.84
CA PRO A 64 -29.37 -25.04 -26.40
C PRO A 64 -28.27 -25.68 -25.55
N HIS A 65 -27.00 -25.30 -25.72
CA HIS A 65 -25.92 -25.81 -24.87
C HIS A 65 -26.01 -25.27 -23.45
N GLU A 66 -26.37 -23.99 -23.31
CA GLU A 66 -26.55 -23.35 -22.00
C GLU A 66 -27.76 -23.93 -21.26
N ILE A 67 -28.88 -24.15 -21.97
CA ILE A 67 -30.08 -24.78 -21.40
C ILE A 67 -29.79 -26.23 -20.98
N GLN A 68 -29.09 -27.00 -21.82
CA GLN A 68 -28.69 -28.36 -21.47
C GLN A 68 -27.81 -28.38 -20.21
N ALA A 69 -26.81 -27.49 -20.12
CA ALA A 69 -25.95 -27.37 -18.94
C ALA A 69 -26.73 -26.96 -17.68
N ALA A 70 -27.73 -26.08 -17.82
CA ALA A 70 -28.61 -25.71 -16.72
C ALA A 70 -29.48 -26.89 -16.24
N CYS A 71 -30.06 -27.66 -17.16
CA CYS A 71 -30.79 -28.88 -16.81
C CYS A 71 -29.88 -29.93 -16.15
N ASP A 72 -28.65 -30.09 -16.63
CA ASP A 72 -27.68 -31.02 -16.05
C ASP A 72 -27.25 -30.57 -14.64
N LEU A 73 -27.16 -29.26 -14.38
CA LEU A 73 -26.93 -28.73 -13.03
C LEU A 73 -28.11 -29.05 -12.11
N ILE A 74 -29.35 -28.83 -12.55
CA ILE A 74 -30.57 -29.12 -11.79
C ILE A 74 -30.70 -30.63 -11.49
N LEU A 75 -30.29 -31.49 -12.41
CA LEU A 75 -30.33 -32.95 -12.28
C LEU A 75 -29.11 -33.54 -11.56
N GLY A 76 -28.03 -32.77 -11.44
CA GLY A 76 -26.72 -33.22 -10.97
C GLY A 76 -26.56 -33.15 -9.45
N ASP A 77 -25.92 -32.09 -8.96
CA ASP A 77 -25.63 -31.93 -7.52
C ASP A 77 -26.81 -31.25 -6.80
N PRO A 78 -27.53 -31.96 -5.90
CA PRO A 78 -28.71 -31.43 -5.23
C PRO A 78 -28.40 -30.24 -4.32
N ARG A 79 -27.16 -30.11 -3.82
CA ARG A 79 -26.72 -28.94 -3.06
C ARG A 79 -26.66 -27.69 -3.91
N ARG A 80 -26.12 -27.81 -5.14
CA ARG A 80 -26.08 -26.70 -6.09
C ARG A 80 -27.48 -26.38 -6.59
N ARG A 81 -28.30 -27.39 -6.87
CA ARG A 81 -29.71 -27.21 -7.21
C ARG A 81 -30.43 -26.34 -6.15
N LEU A 82 -30.30 -26.68 -4.87
CA LEU A 82 -30.95 -25.95 -3.78
C LEU A 82 -30.54 -24.47 -3.75
N VAL A 83 -29.28 -24.15 -4.02
CA VAL A 83 -28.81 -22.76 -4.16
C VAL A 83 -29.52 -22.02 -5.29
N HIS A 84 -29.72 -22.67 -6.45
CA HIS A 84 -30.43 -22.06 -7.58
C HIS A 84 -31.93 -21.90 -7.29
N GLU A 85 -32.55 -22.78 -6.50
CA GLU A 85 -33.96 -22.67 -6.08
C GLU A 85 -34.21 -21.40 -5.24
N VAL A 86 -33.25 -20.96 -4.42
CA VAL A 86 -33.34 -19.71 -3.62
C VAL A 86 -33.50 -18.46 -4.48
N PHE A 87 -33.02 -18.49 -5.74
CA PHE A 87 -33.06 -17.32 -6.64
C PHE A 87 -33.95 -17.56 -7.86
N ALA A 88 -34.81 -18.58 -7.80
CA ALA A 88 -35.79 -18.92 -8.83
C ALA A 88 -37.22 -18.76 -8.28
N PRO A 89 -38.21 -18.42 -9.13
CA PRO A 89 -39.60 -18.39 -8.69
C PRO A 89 -40.05 -19.76 -8.16
N TRP A 90 -40.70 -19.77 -7.00
CA TRP A 90 -41.25 -20.98 -6.38
C TRP A 90 -42.63 -21.33 -6.92
N GLY A 91 -43.39 -20.34 -7.41
CA GLY A 91 -44.74 -20.54 -7.90
C GLY A 91 -45.77 -20.74 -6.78
N ASP A 92 -47.01 -21.02 -7.18
CA ASP A 92 -48.18 -20.97 -6.30
C ASP A 92 -48.53 -22.31 -5.62
N ASP A 93 -47.86 -23.42 -5.97
CA ASP A 93 -48.12 -24.72 -5.34
C ASP A 93 -47.41 -24.81 -3.98
N VAL A 94 -48.15 -24.44 -2.92
CA VAL A 94 -47.68 -24.55 -1.53
C VAL A 94 -48.14 -25.83 -0.83
N SER A 95 -48.93 -26.68 -1.50
CA SER A 95 -49.70 -27.75 -0.85
C SER A 95 -48.82 -28.77 -0.13
N ALA A 96 -47.61 -29.01 -0.66
CA ALA A 96 -46.69 -30.01 -0.14
C ALA A 96 -45.72 -29.45 0.92
N CYS A 97 -45.36 -28.15 0.87
CA CYS A 97 -44.36 -27.55 1.76
C CYS A 97 -44.93 -27.04 3.10
N GLY A 98 -46.25 -26.86 3.21
CA GLY A 98 -46.89 -26.33 4.41
C GLY A 98 -46.63 -24.84 4.67
N CYS A 99 -45.98 -24.14 3.74
CA CYS A 99 -45.84 -22.68 3.81
C CYS A 99 -47.18 -21.98 3.58
N HIS A 100 -47.35 -20.80 4.18
CA HIS A 100 -48.47 -19.93 3.83
C HIS A 100 -48.26 -19.40 2.39
N PRO A 101 -49.29 -19.35 1.51
CA PRO A 101 -49.17 -18.87 0.12
C PRO A 101 -48.43 -17.53 -0.04
N GLN A 102 -48.66 -16.62 0.90
CA GLN A 102 -48.00 -15.32 0.95
C GLN A 102 -46.46 -15.40 0.98
N VAL A 103 -45.87 -16.44 1.56
CA VAL A 103 -44.40 -16.59 1.63
C VAL A 103 -43.80 -16.77 0.23
N HIS A 104 -44.42 -17.61 -0.60
CA HIS A 104 -43.99 -17.82 -1.99
C HIS A 104 -44.17 -16.54 -2.81
N GLN A 105 -45.32 -15.87 -2.67
CA GLN A 105 -45.59 -14.60 -3.36
C GLN A 105 -44.60 -13.50 -2.98
N ASP A 106 -44.31 -13.35 -1.68
CA ASP A 106 -43.33 -12.38 -1.20
C ASP A 106 -41.90 -12.72 -1.68
N HIS A 107 -41.57 -14.01 -1.78
CA HIS A 107 -40.28 -14.49 -2.27
C HIS A 107 -40.10 -14.18 -3.76
N ASP A 108 -41.08 -14.56 -4.58
CA ASP A 108 -41.04 -14.34 -6.01
C ASP A 108 -41.05 -12.83 -6.33
N ALA A 109 -41.77 -12.02 -5.54
CA ALA A 109 -41.70 -10.57 -5.59
C ALA A 109 -40.32 -10.00 -5.19
N ALA A 110 -39.63 -10.63 -4.24
CA ALA A 110 -38.27 -10.25 -3.84
C ALA A 110 -37.25 -10.53 -4.96
N ILE A 111 -37.36 -11.69 -5.61
CA ILE A 111 -36.55 -12.05 -6.78
C ILE A 111 -36.79 -11.07 -7.92
N ALA A 112 -38.06 -10.82 -8.28
CA ALA A 112 -38.42 -9.91 -9.36
C ALA A 112 -37.87 -8.50 -9.10
N ALA A 113 -38.13 -7.93 -7.92
CA ALA A 113 -37.65 -6.59 -7.58
C ALA A 113 -36.13 -6.47 -7.60
N HIS A 114 -35.40 -7.47 -7.10
CA HIS A 114 -33.94 -7.43 -7.09
C HIS A 114 -33.36 -7.58 -8.51
N ASN A 115 -33.91 -8.50 -9.30
CA ASN A 115 -33.54 -8.67 -10.71
C ASN A 115 -33.78 -7.40 -11.54
N ASP A 116 -34.92 -6.74 -11.34
CA ASP A 116 -35.27 -5.51 -12.04
C ASP A 116 -34.32 -4.38 -11.66
N SER A 117 -33.96 -4.27 -10.37
CA SER A 117 -32.98 -3.30 -9.87
C SER A 117 -31.62 -3.48 -10.55
N ILE A 118 -31.11 -4.72 -10.59
CA ILE A 118 -29.84 -5.05 -11.24
C ILE A 118 -29.90 -4.74 -12.74
N SER A 119 -30.96 -5.18 -13.42
CA SER A 119 -31.12 -5.02 -14.87
C SER A 119 -31.21 -3.55 -15.27
N GLN A 120 -31.98 -2.75 -14.53
CA GLN A 120 -32.09 -1.32 -14.78
C GLN A 120 -30.76 -0.60 -14.54
N GLU A 121 -30.02 -0.93 -13.48
CA GLU A 121 -28.71 -0.32 -13.22
C GLU A 121 -27.70 -0.67 -14.33
N GLN A 122 -27.68 -1.93 -14.81
CA GLN A 122 -26.85 -2.35 -15.94
C GLN A 122 -27.23 -1.62 -17.25
N SER A 123 -28.51 -1.30 -17.45
CA SER A 123 -28.99 -0.48 -18.57
C SER A 123 -28.74 1.03 -18.41
N ARG A 124 -28.00 1.43 -17.36
CA ARG A 124 -27.68 2.83 -17.00
C ARG A 124 -28.89 3.66 -16.54
N GLY A 125 -29.91 3.01 -15.98
CA GLY A 125 -31.01 3.67 -15.27
C GLY A 125 -30.60 4.13 -13.86
N THR A 126 -31.55 4.70 -13.12
CA THR A 126 -31.39 5.09 -11.71
C THR A 126 -32.45 4.43 -10.82
N PRO A 127 -32.41 3.10 -10.66
CA PRO A 127 -33.45 2.30 -9.99
C PRO A 127 -33.44 2.41 -8.45
N ASP A 128 -33.38 3.62 -7.90
CA ASP A 128 -33.22 3.84 -6.44
C ASP A 128 -34.44 3.36 -5.63
N VAL A 129 -35.63 3.47 -6.23
CA VAL A 129 -36.89 2.99 -5.64
C VAL A 129 -36.94 1.47 -5.69
N GLU A 130 -36.49 0.88 -6.79
CA GLU A 130 -36.46 -0.56 -7.02
C GLU A 130 -35.46 -1.23 -6.08
N TRP A 131 -34.26 -0.68 -5.90
CA TRP A 131 -33.30 -1.18 -4.91
C TRP A 131 -33.87 -1.18 -3.49
N SER A 132 -34.61 -0.12 -3.14
CA SER A 132 -35.29 -0.02 -1.85
C SER A 132 -36.38 -1.07 -1.73
N ARG A 133 -37.19 -1.26 -2.77
CA ARG A 133 -38.23 -2.30 -2.84
C ARG A 133 -37.62 -3.71 -2.72
N ALA A 134 -36.53 -3.99 -3.44
CA ALA A 134 -35.83 -5.27 -3.39
C ALA A 134 -35.37 -5.60 -1.96
N SER A 135 -34.69 -4.66 -1.28
CA SER A 135 -34.23 -4.87 0.11
C SER A 135 -35.38 -5.10 1.10
N GLN A 136 -36.50 -4.40 0.93
CA GLN A 136 -37.70 -4.56 1.75
C GLN A 136 -38.36 -5.92 1.51
N SER A 137 -38.50 -6.33 0.24
CA SER A 137 -39.07 -7.63 -0.10
C SER A 137 -38.22 -8.79 0.44
N TRP A 138 -36.89 -8.73 0.29
CA TRP A 138 -35.99 -9.73 0.89
C TRP A 138 -36.06 -9.75 2.41
N SER A 139 -36.21 -8.61 3.07
CA SER A 139 -36.36 -8.56 4.53
C SER A 139 -37.62 -9.29 5.03
N LYS A 140 -38.72 -9.29 4.24
CA LYS A 140 -39.95 -10.02 4.62
C LYS A 140 -39.78 -11.53 4.60
N VAL A 141 -38.97 -12.06 3.68
CA VAL A 141 -38.91 -13.51 3.40
C VAL A 141 -37.76 -14.23 4.09
N THR A 142 -36.67 -13.52 4.42
CA THR A 142 -35.47 -14.16 5.00
C THR A 142 -35.74 -14.97 6.27
N GLY A 143 -36.71 -14.58 7.10
CA GLY A 143 -37.09 -15.35 8.29
C GLY A 143 -37.96 -16.58 8.02
N ALA A 144 -38.66 -16.63 6.88
CA ALA A 144 -39.53 -17.75 6.49
C ALA A 144 -38.83 -18.73 5.54
N LEU A 145 -37.72 -18.32 4.92
CA LEU A 145 -36.93 -19.09 3.96
C LEU A 145 -36.45 -20.43 4.55
N THR A 146 -36.02 -20.44 5.81
CA THR A 146 -35.50 -21.62 6.52
C THR A 146 -36.44 -22.80 6.44
N ASN A 147 -37.70 -22.60 6.85
CA ASN A 147 -38.70 -23.66 6.91
C ASN A 147 -38.99 -24.25 5.52
N HIS A 148 -38.99 -23.40 4.49
CA HIS A 148 -39.15 -23.85 3.11
C HIS A 148 -37.95 -24.67 2.65
N LEU A 149 -36.72 -24.23 2.92
CA LEU A 149 -35.51 -24.96 2.54
C LEU A 149 -35.37 -26.29 3.28
N GLU A 150 -35.71 -26.36 4.57
CA GLU A 150 -35.75 -27.61 5.34
C GLU A 150 -36.78 -28.60 4.78
N TYR A 151 -37.93 -28.09 4.31
CA TYR A 151 -38.88 -28.91 3.57
C TYR A 151 -38.26 -29.43 2.25
N ARG A 152 -37.64 -28.56 1.45
CA ARG A 152 -37.01 -28.95 0.18
C ARG A 152 -35.89 -29.97 0.37
N VAL A 153 -35.08 -29.85 1.41
CA VAL A 153 -34.07 -30.85 1.78
C VAL A 153 -34.71 -32.22 2.02
N ARG A 154 -35.82 -32.28 2.77
CA ARG A 154 -36.57 -33.53 3.02
C ARG A 154 -37.22 -34.10 1.77
N GLU A 155 -37.75 -33.25 0.90
CA GLU A 155 -38.40 -33.69 -0.33
C GLU A 155 -37.41 -34.23 -1.37
N LEU A 156 -36.24 -33.59 -1.50
CA LEU A 156 -35.17 -34.05 -2.38
C LEU A 156 -34.57 -35.39 -1.92
N ASP A 157 -34.66 -35.68 -0.61
CA ASP A 157 -34.24 -36.95 0.04
C ASP A 157 -32.85 -37.43 -0.42
N ASP A 158 -31.90 -36.51 -0.55
CA ASP A 158 -30.52 -36.83 -0.93
C ASP A 158 -29.60 -36.77 0.29
N ARG A 159 -28.80 -37.82 0.49
CA ARG A 159 -27.82 -37.94 1.58
C ARG A 159 -26.77 -36.81 1.66
N GLN A 160 -26.61 -36.01 0.61
CA GLN A 160 -25.70 -34.86 0.58
C GLN A 160 -26.34 -33.58 1.12
N LEU A 161 -27.65 -33.59 1.36
CA LEU A 161 -28.42 -32.49 1.91
C LEU A 161 -28.83 -32.83 3.36
N ASP A 162 -28.43 -31.97 4.29
CA ASP A 162 -28.83 -32.02 5.69
C ASP A 162 -29.05 -30.59 6.22
N ASP A 163 -29.32 -30.45 7.51
CA ASP A 163 -29.54 -29.14 8.15
C ASP A 163 -28.34 -28.18 7.98
N SER A 164 -27.13 -28.72 7.77
CA SER A 164 -25.94 -27.89 7.52
C SER A 164 -25.99 -27.19 6.16
N ALA A 165 -26.70 -27.77 5.17
CA ALA A 165 -26.93 -27.16 3.88
C ALA A 165 -27.77 -25.88 4.00
N VAL A 166 -28.88 -25.95 4.74
CA VAL A 166 -29.77 -24.81 5.01
C VAL A 166 -29.00 -23.72 5.78
N ALA A 167 -28.30 -24.10 6.84
CA ALA A 167 -27.47 -23.17 7.62
C ALA A 167 -26.35 -22.53 6.77
N GLY A 168 -25.79 -23.25 5.80
CA GLY A 168 -24.84 -22.75 4.83
C GLY A 168 -25.42 -21.67 3.93
N ILE A 169 -26.62 -21.90 3.39
CA ILE A 169 -27.37 -20.93 2.57
C ILE A 169 -27.69 -19.68 3.39
N GLU A 170 -28.26 -19.83 4.59
CA GLU A 170 -28.62 -18.68 5.43
C GLU A 170 -27.44 -17.79 5.78
N ARG A 171 -26.28 -18.40 6.03
CA ARG A 171 -25.05 -17.69 6.38
C ARG A 171 -24.50 -16.89 5.20
N GLU A 172 -24.57 -17.42 3.98
CA GLU A 172 -24.01 -16.77 2.77
C GLU A 172 -25.05 -15.95 1.99
N LEU A 173 -26.35 -16.07 2.28
CA LEU A 173 -27.41 -15.31 1.62
C LEU A 173 -27.22 -13.79 1.70
N PRO A 174 -26.92 -13.18 2.87
CA PRO A 174 -26.68 -11.74 2.96
C PRO A 174 -25.58 -11.27 2.02
N ARG A 175 -24.48 -12.04 1.90
CA ARG A 175 -23.40 -11.74 0.95
C ARG A 175 -23.91 -11.79 -0.48
N THR A 176 -24.63 -12.85 -0.84
CA THR A 176 -25.11 -13.09 -2.21
C THR A 176 -26.09 -12.01 -2.67
N LEU A 177 -26.93 -11.49 -1.76
CA LEU A 177 -27.85 -10.38 -2.04
C LEU A 177 -27.13 -9.04 -2.17
N VAL A 178 -26.06 -8.81 -1.41
CA VAL A 178 -25.34 -7.53 -1.37
C VAL A 178 -24.33 -7.38 -2.52
N GLN A 179 -23.68 -8.47 -2.92
CA GLN A 179 -22.59 -8.46 -3.90
C GLN A 179 -22.94 -7.78 -5.24
N PRO A 180 -24.13 -7.98 -5.85
CA PRO A 180 -24.46 -7.34 -7.12
C PRO A 180 -24.39 -5.80 -7.05
N ALA A 181 -24.91 -5.20 -5.97
CA ALA A 181 -24.85 -3.75 -5.78
C ALA A 181 -23.41 -3.26 -5.56
N VAL A 182 -22.57 -4.03 -4.86
CA VAL A 182 -21.15 -3.71 -4.66
C VAL A 182 -20.38 -3.76 -5.97
N ASP A 183 -20.55 -4.81 -6.76
CA ASP A 183 -19.87 -4.97 -8.05
C ASP A 183 -20.29 -3.87 -9.03
N LEU A 184 -21.59 -3.53 -9.07
CA LEU A 184 -22.09 -2.40 -9.86
C LEU A 184 -21.56 -1.06 -9.36
N ALA A 185 -21.36 -0.88 -8.05
CA ALA A 185 -20.76 0.34 -7.50
C ALA A 185 -19.30 0.51 -7.95
N VAL A 186 -18.55 -0.60 -8.03
CA VAL A 186 -17.14 -0.63 -8.43
C VAL A 186 -16.97 -0.49 -9.95
N ALA A 187 -17.80 -1.15 -10.76
CA ALA A 187 -17.68 -1.12 -12.22
C ALA A 187 -18.49 0.01 -12.89
N GLY A 188 -19.51 0.54 -12.22
CA GLY A 188 -20.46 1.50 -12.79
C GLY A 188 -19.98 2.95 -12.82
N PRO A 189 -20.85 3.90 -13.20
CA PRO A 189 -20.53 5.33 -13.20
C PRO A 189 -20.28 5.86 -11.78
N LEU A 190 -19.28 6.75 -11.63
CA LEU A 190 -18.87 7.32 -10.33
C LEU A 190 -20.03 7.97 -9.56
N GLY A 191 -20.93 8.68 -10.26
CA GLY A 191 -22.09 9.33 -9.65
C GLY A 191 -23.09 8.37 -9.00
N ARG A 192 -23.03 7.06 -9.32
CA ARG A 192 -23.91 6.01 -8.78
C ARG A 192 -23.28 5.24 -7.62
N THR A 193 -21.95 5.23 -7.50
CA THR A 193 -21.20 4.43 -6.53
C THR A 193 -21.72 4.61 -5.10
N GLY A 194 -21.84 5.84 -4.61
CA GLY A 194 -22.31 6.10 -3.24
C GLY A 194 -23.78 5.71 -3.00
N THR A 195 -24.63 5.77 -4.03
CA THR A 195 -26.04 5.35 -3.93
C THR A 195 -26.15 3.83 -3.86
N LEU A 196 -25.36 3.12 -4.67
CA LEU A 196 -25.30 1.65 -4.66
C LEU A 196 -24.73 1.10 -3.36
N VAL A 197 -23.71 1.75 -2.79
CA VAL A 197 -23.19 1.42 -1.44
C VAL A 197 -24.28 1.60 -0.38
N LYS A 198 -25.08 2.66 -0.46
CA LYS A 198 -26.22 2.85 0.47
C LYS A 198 -27.31 1.79 0.26
N ALA A 199 -27.59 1.40 -0.99
CA ALA A 199 -28.55 0.34 -1.30
C ALA A 199 -28.10 -1.02 -0.75
N ALA A 200 -26.83 -1.38 -0.96
CA ALA A 200 -26.19 -2.58 -0.43
C ALA A 200 -26.39 -2.74 1.09
N ARG A 201 -26.29 -1.63 1.85
CA ARG A 201 -26.46 -1.62 3.31
C ARG A 201 -27.88 -1.91 3.80
N ARG A 202 -28.90 -1.83 2.93
CA ARG A 202 -30.32 -2.00 3.31
C ARG A 202 -30.79 -3.45 3.26
N PHE A 203 -30.02 -4.35 2.66
CA PHE A 203 -30.36 -5.76 2.59
C PHE A 203 -30.32 -6.42 3.98
N PRO A 204 -31.12 -7.48 4.20
CA PRO A 204 -31.19 -8.16 5.49
C PRO A 204 -29.82 -8.71 5.92
N LYS A 205 -29.43 -8.47 7.18
CA LYS A 205 -28.14 -8.87 7.79
C LYS A 205 -26.89 -8.30 7.08
N ALA A 206 -27.05 -7.29 6.23
CA ALA A 206 -25.94 -6.71 5.47
C ALA A 206 -24.87 -6.06 6.36
N GLU A 207 -25.21 -5.59 7.57
CA GLU A 207 -24.29 -4.96 8.52
C GLU A 207 -23.05 -5.82 8.83
N THR A 208 -23.20 -7.15 8.77
CA THR A 208 -22.12 -8.11 9.05
C THR A 208 -21.15 -8.32 7.88
N VAL A 209 -21.60 -8.10 6.64
CA VAL A 209 -20.85 -8.46 5.42
C VAL A 209 -20.49 -7.27 4.53
N HIS A 210 -21.36 -6.25 4.43
CA HIS A 210 -21.23 -5.19 3.40
C HIS A 210 -19.87 -4.49 3.42
N ARG A 211 -19.36 -4.11 4.60
CA ARG A 211 -18.08 -3.40 4.73
C ARG A 211 -16.93 -4.25 4.21
N ARG A 212 -16.88 -5.53 4.58
CA ARG A 212 -15.83 -6.46 4.12
C ARG A 212 -15.91 -6.69 2.61
N LEU A 213 -17.11 -6.74 2.03
CA LEU A 213 -17.29 -6.89 0.59
C LEU A 213 -16.81 -5.65 -0.17
N ILE A 214 -17.14 -4.45 0.32
CA ILE A 214 -16.68 -3.20 -0.28
C ILE A 214 -15.15 -3.08 -0.16
N GLU A 215 -14.57 -3.40 0.99
CA GLU A 215 -13.11 -3.41 1.19
C GLU A 215 -12.41 -4.39 0.24
N ALA A 216 -12.95 -5.60 0.09
CA ALA A 216 -12.42 -6.59 -0.85
C ALA A 216 -12.56 -6.14 -2.31
N ALA A 217 -13.69 -5.55 -2.67
CA ALA A 217 -13.94 -5.07 -4.03
C ALA A 217 -13.13 -3.81 -4.37
N ALA A 218 -12.78 -3.00 -3.38
CA ALA A 218 -11.92 -1.83 -3.54
C ALA A 218 -10.42 -2.17 -3.53
N ALA A 219 -10.00 -3.35 -3.07
CA ALA A 219 -8.59 -3.71 -2.94
C ALA A 219 -7.78 -3.53 -4.24
N PRO A 220 -8.25 -3.96 -5.42
CA PRO A 220 -7.51 -3.74 -6.68
C PRO A 220 -7.38 -2.26 -7.05
N LEU A 221 -8.38 -1.42 -6.69
CA LEU A 221 -8.32 0.02 -6.93
C LEU A 221 -7.27 0.69 -6.03
N TYR A 222 -7.13 0.23 -4.78
CA TYR A 222 -6.05 0.70 -3.91
C TYR A 222 -4.68 0.32 -4.46
N GLU A 223 -4.51 -0.93 -4.88
CA GLU A 223 -3.23 -1.43 -5.42
C GLU A 223 -2.80 -0.65 -6.67
N ASP A 224 -3.70 -0.50 -7.65
CA ASP A 224 -3.43 0.29 -8.88
C ASP A 224 -3.11 1.76 -8.55
N LEU A 225 -3.88 2.39 -7.66
CA LEU A 225 -3.67 3.79 -7.30
C LEU A 225 -2.35 4.00 -6.53
N GLU A 226 -2.02 3.12 -5.58
CA GLU A 226 -0.75 3.17 -4.83
C GLU A 226 0.47 2.94 -5.75
N GLU A 227 0.35 2.01 -6.70
CA GLU A 227 1.38 1.77 -7.71
C GLU A 227 1.58 3.00 -8.61
N ARG A 228 0.50 3.49 -9.24
CA ARG A 228 0.55 4.67 -10.12
C ARG A 228 1.05 5.92 -9.40
N ARG A 229 0.57 6.17 -8.18
CA ARG A 229 1.09 7.25 -7.32
C ARG A 229 2.60 7.14 -7.15
N THR A 230 3.12 5.94 -6.90
CA THR A 230 4.56 5.71 -6.72
C THR A 230 5.35 5.95 -8.01
N GLN A 231 4.80 5.59 -9.17
CA GLN A 231 5.41 5.86 -10.47
C GLN A 231 5.44 7.37 -10.76
N VAL A 232 4.33 8.08 -10.54
CA VAL A 232 4.21 9.54 -10.67
C VAL A 232 5.22 10.26 -9.76
N ALA A 233 5.34 9.84 -8.49
CA ALA A 233 6.25 10.44 -7.53
C ALA A 233 7.71 10.45 -7.99
N ARG A 234 8.16 9.37 -8.65
CA ARG A 234 9.55 9.22 -9.11
C ARG A 234 9.91 10.15 -10.27
N ARG A 235 8.92 10.56 -11.06
CA ARG A 235 9.13 11.40 -12.25
C ARG A 235 9.22 12.89 -11.92
N ILE A 236 8.78 13.29 -10.72
CA ILE A 236 8.87 14.68 -10.26
C ILE A 236 10.35 15.05 -10.09
N GLY A 237 10.78 16.17 -10.66
CA GLY A 237 12.18 16.59 -10.70
C GLY A 237 12.97 16.07 -11.91
N GLU A 238 12.54 14.96 -12.53
CA GLU A 238 13.18 14.40 -13.75
C GLU A 238 12.48 14.86 -15.03
N GLU A 239 11.15 14.92 -15.00
CA GLU A 239 10.32 15.23 -16.17
C GLU A 239 9.64 16.60 -16.07
N PRO A 240 9.09 17.16 -17.17
CA PRO A 240 8.19 18.30 -17.10
C PRO A 240 6.96 18.00 -16.24
N VAL A 241 6.56 18.95 -15.39
CA VAL A 241 5.47 18.76 -14.40
C VAL A 241 4.06 18.74 -15.01
N ASP A 242 3.83 19.38 -16.15
CA ASP A 242 2.49 19.42 -16.78
C ASP A 242 1.92 18.04 -17.13
N PRO A 243 2.64 17.15 -17.84
CA PRO A 243 2.12 15.82 -18.13
C PRO A 243 1.88 15.01 -16.85
N ILE A 244 2.70 15.20 -15.82
CA ILE A 244 2.55 14.55 -14.52
C ILE A 244 1.24 15.01 -13.85
N VAL A 245 0.99 16.31 -13.75
CA VAL A 245 -0.25 16.82 -13.15
C VAL A 245 -1.47 16.43 -13.99
N ALA A 246 -1.36 16.45 -15.32
CA ALA A 246 -2.43 16.02 -16.21
C ALA A 246 -2.77 14.52 -16.06
N GLU A 247 -1.80 13.68 -15.68
CA GLU A 247 -2.01 12.28 -15.31
C GLU A 247 -2.67 12.16 -13.93
N ILE A 248 -2.19 12.90 -12.92
CA ILE A 248 -2.81 12.95 -11.59
C ILE A 248 -4.30 13.32 -11.71
N GLU A 249 -4.61 14.38 -12.44
CA GLU A 249 -5.98 14.91 -12.55
C GLU A 249 -6.91 13.99 -13.34
N ARG A 250 -6.41 13.35 -14.40
CA ARG A 250 -7.21 12.53 -15.32
C ARG A 250 -7.39 11.10 -14.83
N ASP A 251 -6.37 10.53 -14.19
CA ASP A 251 -6.31 9.11 -13.92
C ASP A 251 -6.40 8.83 -12.41
N LEU A 252 -5.60 9.51 -11.58
CA LEU A 252 -5.51 9.21 -10.15
C LEU A 252 -6.68 9.82 -9.36
N LEU A 253 -7.04 11.08 -9.61
CA LEU A 253 -8.13 11.74 -8.88
C LEU A 253 -9.50 11.07 -9.07
N PRO A 254 -9.91 10.64 -10.29
CA PRO A 254 -11.18 9.92 -10.45
C PRO A 254 -11.20 8.56 -9.74
N GLN A 255 -10.06 7.87 -9.65
CA GLN A 255 -9.96 6.64 -8.85
C GLN A 255 -10.07 6.93 -7.35
N LEU A 256 -9.40 7.97 -6.84
CA LEU A 256 -9.55 8.41 -5.46
C LEU A 256 -11.00 8.79 -5.14
N GLN A 257 -11.68 9.51 -6.02
CA GLN A 257 -13.10 9.85 -5.85
C GLN A 257 -13.99 8.59 -5.80
N ARG A 258 -13.67 7.57 -6.61
CA ARG A 258 -14.37 6.29 -6.55
C ARG A 258 -14.12 5.58 -5.22
N LEU A 259 -12.88 5.56 -4.74
CA LEU A 259 -12.54 5.02 -3.42
C LEU A 259 -13.25 5.77 -2.31
N ASP A 260 -13.32 7.10 -2.35
CA ASP A 260 -14.06 7.90 -1.35
C ASP A 260 -15.57 7.65 -1.41
N ALA A 261 -16.14 7.40 -2.60
CA ALA A 261 -17.54 7.01 -2.74
C ALA A 261 -17.83 5.59 -2.23
N LEU A 262 -16.86 4.67 -2.33
CA LEU A 262 -16.96 3.30 -1.82
C LEU A 262 -16.72 3.24 -0.30
N LEU A 263 -15.62 3.85 0.13
CA LEU A 263 -15.04 3.82 1.47
C LEU A 263 -14.62 5.26 1.83
N PRO A 264 -15.56 6.08 2.35
CA PRO A 264 -15.31 7.48 2.65
C PRO A 264 -14.11 7.67 3.57
N SER A 265 -13.24 8.63 3.24
CA SER A 265 -12.04 9.00 4.02
C SER A 265 -12.31 9.24 5.51
N LYS A 266 -13.48 9.81 5.86
CA LYS A 266 -13.92 10.01 7.25
C LYS A 266 -14.06 8.71 8.06
N ASP A 267 -14.33 7.59 7.37
CA ASP A 267 -14.60 6.28 7.97
C ASP A 267 -13.49 5.26 7.65
N ASN A 268 -12.54 5.61 6.76
CA ASN A 268 -11.47 4.72 6.28
C ASN A 268 -10.11 5.43 6.20
N HIS A 269 -9.19 5.01 7.07
CA HIS A 269 -7.84 5.59 7.16
C HIS A 269 -7.02 5.43 5.87
N ARG A 270 -7.21 4.35 5.10
CA ARG A 270 -6.44 4.09 3.88
C ARG A 270 -6.84 5.06 2.77
N THR A 271 -8.15 5.32 2.62
CA THR A 271 -8.64 6.38 1.73
C THR A 271 -8.13 7.76 2.16
N SER A 272 -8.15 8.05 3.47
CA SER A 272 -7.61 9.32 4.00
C SER A 272 -6.12 9.49 3.66
N ALA A 273 -5.30 8.46 3.87
CA ALA A 273 -3.88 8.51 3.55
C ALA A 273 -3.62 8.76 2.05
N LEU A 274 -4.44 8.20 1.15
CA LEU A 274 -4.33 8.46 -0.28
C LEU A 274 -4.72 9.90 -0.66
N HIS A 275 -5.70 10.48 0.03
CA HIS A 275 -6.03 11.91 -0.12
C HIS A 275 -4.81 12.78 0.17
N ASP A 276 -4.17 12.56 1.32
CA ASP A 276 -2.99 13.30 1.76
C ASP A 276 -1.81 13.09 0.80
N GLN A 277 -1.55 11.86 0.39
CA GLN A 277 -0.46 11.54 -0.54
C GLN A 277 -0.63 12.18 -1.92
N LEU A 278 -1.85 12.18 -2.50
CA LEU A 278 -2.08 12.87 -3.78
C LEU A 278 -2.01 14.39 -3.62
N ALA A 279 -2.41 14.93 -2.46
CA ALA A 279 -2.20 16.35 -2.16
C ALA A 279 -0.71 16.71 -2.12
N ILE A 280 0.13 15.87 -1.49
CA ILE A 280 1.58 16.04 -1.46
C ILE A 280 2.18 15.98 -2.87
N LEU A 281 1.72 15.07 -3.75
CA LEU A 281 2.21 15.04 -5.14
C LEU A 281 1.93 16.35 -5.89
N LEU A 282 0.71 16.89 -5.78
CA LEU A 282 0.36 18.17 -6.39
C LEU A 282 1.17 19.33 -5.80
N ASN A 283 1.40 19.32 -4.48
CA ASN A 283 2.28 20.28 -3.81
C ASN A 283 3.71 20.20 -4.37
N ASN A 284 4.27 19.00 -4.49
CA ASN A 284 5.63 18.80 -5.00
C ASN A 284 5.75 19.22 -6.47
N CYS A 285 4.73 18.96 -7.29
CA CYS A 285 4.69 19.47 -8.67
C CYS A 285 4.67 21.00 -8.72
N ALA A 286 3.93 21.66 -7.82
CA ALA A 286 3.90 23.11 -7.72
C ALA A 286 5.26 23.67 -7.27
N VAL A 287 5.90 23.07 -6.27
CA VAL A 287 7.23 23.45 -5.79
C VAL A 287 8.29 23.27 -6.87
N ASP A 288 8.27 22.15 -7.61
CA ASP A 288 9.20 21.91 -8.72
C ASP A 288 9.01 22.95 -9.85
N LEU A 289 7.75 23.25 -10.23
CA LEU A 289 7.46 24.32 -11.21
C LEU A 289 8.01 25.68 -10.76
N MET A 290 7.86 25.99 -9.47
CA MET A 290 8.39 27.22 -8.89
C MET A 290 9.92 27.24 -8.92
N ASN A 291 10.57 26.14 -8.57
CA ASN A 291 12.03 26.04 -8.55
C ASN A 291 12.63 26.20 -9.95
N ARG A 292 11.95 25.73 -10.99
CA ARG A 292 12.32 25.94 -12.39
C ARG A 292 12.10 27.37 -12.91
N GLY A 293 11.41 28.22 -12.13
CA GLY A 293 11.08 29.58 -12.54
C GLY A 293 9.86 29.70 -13.45
N GLU A 294 9.07 28.64 -13.57
CA GLU A 294 7.90 28.57 -14.47
C GLU A 294 6.57 28.86 -13.76
N GLY A 295 6.59 29.22 -12.47
CA GLY A 295 5.39 29.43 -11.65
C GLY A 295 4.61 30.74 -11.90
N GLY A 296 5.00 31.55 -12.88
CA GLY A 296 4.45 32.89 -13.11
C GLY A 296 3.03 32.94 -13.72
N ASP A 297 2.55 31.84 -14.29
CA ASP A 297 1.25 31.74 -14.99
C ASP A 297 0.08 31.27 -14.10
N GLY A 298 0.32 31.16 -12.79
CA GLY A 298 -0.67 30.74 -11.81
C GLY A 298 -0.97 29.23 -11.79
N ARG A 299 -0.26 28.39 -12.55
CA ARG A 299 -0.39 26.92 -12.45
C ARG A 299 -0.05 26.43 -11.04
N ALA A 300 1.09 26.85 -10.49
CA ALA A 300 1.52 26.48 -9.14
C ALA A 300 0.45 26.83 -8.09
N GLU A 301 -0.16 28.03 -8.18
CA GLU A 301 -1.25 28.44 -7.29
C GLU A 301 -2.47 27.51 -7.43
N ARG A 302 -2.89 27.19 -8.66
CA ARG A 302 -4.01 26.28 -8.90
C ARG A 302 -3.76 24.89 -8.34
N TRP A 303 -2.54 24.38 -8.46
CA TRP A 303 -2.17 23.05 -7.94
C TRP A 303 -2.09 23.02 -6.43
N LEU A 304 -1.56 24.06 -5.79
CA LEU A 304 -1.57 24.21 -4.32
C LEU A 304 -2.99 24.36 -3.78
N ASP A 305 -3.84 25.16 -4.43
CA ASP A 305 -5.26 25.27 -4.09
C ASP A 305 -5.99 23.93 -4.20
N ARG A 306 -5.60 23.09 -5.17
CA ARG A 306 -6.16 21.75 -5.35
C ARG A 306 -5.64 20.79 -4.27
N ALA A 307 -4.36 20.82 -3.97
CA ALA A 307 -3.74 20.05 -2.89
C ALA A 307 -4.41 20.38 -1.54
N GLY A 308 -4.61 21.67 -1.23
CA GLY A 308 -5.29 22.11 -0.01
C GLY A 308 -6.75 21.66 0.12
N LYS A 309 -7.43 21.37 -1.00
CA LYS A 309 -8.79 20.79 -1.00
C LYS A 309 -8.79 19.27 -0.82
N LEU A 310 -7.69 18.59 -1.14
CA LEU A 310 -7.57 17.14 -1.03
C LEU A 310 -7.08 16.71 0.35
N VAL A 311 -6.17 17.48 0.94
CA VAL A 311 -5.51 17.15 2.20
C VAL A 311 -6.48 17.14 3.40
N ILE A 312 -6.41 16.07 4.16
CA ILE A 312 -7.18 15.81 5.37
C ILE A 312 -6.30 16.00 6.60
N ASP A 313 -5.06 15.50 6.56
CA ASP A 313 -4.12 15.65 7.67
C ASP A 313 -3.73 17.12 7.90
N GLN A 314 -3.71 17.53 9.17
CA GLN A 314 -3.46 18.92 9.53
C GLN A 314 -2.01 19.34 9.27
N ARG A 315 -1.04 18.45 9.46
CA ARG A 315 0.38 18.76 9.25
C ARG A 315 0.64 18.97 7.75
N ASP A 316 0.12 18.09 6.91
CA ASP A 316 0.29 18.22 5.46
C ASP A 316 -0.43 19.45 4.92
N ARG A 317 -1.56 19.83 5.52
CA ARG A 317 -2.26 21.09 5.23
C ARG A 317 -1.40 22.31 5.56
N ASP A 318 -0.78 22.33 6.73
CA ASP A 318 0.08 23.43 7.17
C ASP A 318 1.26 23.58 6.20
N LEU A 319 1.87 22.46 5.77
CA LEU A 319 2.95 22.46 4.77
C LEU A 319 2.51 23.02 3.40
N ILE A 320 1.32 22.61 2.92
CA ILE A 320 0.78 23.11 1.66
C ILE A 320 0.51 24.61 1.74
N GLU A 321 -0.04 25.09 2.86
CA GLU A 321 -0.29 26.53 3.05
C GLU A 321 1.02 27.32 3.17
N GLU A 322 2.04 26.79 3.86
CA GLU A 322 3.37 27.41 3.94
C GLU A 322 3.98 27.59 2.54
N ASN A 323 3.96 26.54 1.71
CA ASN A 323 4.45 26.62 0.33
C ASN A 323 3.65 27.63 -0.52
N ARG A 324 2.34 27.73 -0.27
CA ARG A 324 1.45 28.69 -0.92
C ARG A 324 1.74 30.13 -0.50
N GLU A 325 1.95 30.37 0.79
CA GLU A 325 2.34 31.68 1.30
C GLU A 325 3.70 32.10 0.74
N ALA A 326 4.69 31.20 0.77
CA ALA A 326 6.02 31.43 0.21
C ALA A 326 5.97 31.78 -1.29
N MET A 327 5.13 31.09 -2.07
CA MET A 327 4.89 31.41 -3.48
C MET A 327 4.33 32.83 -3.63
N LEU A 328 3.28 33.18 -2.87
CA LEU A 328 2.64 34.49 -2.97
C LEU A 328 3.58 35.62 -2.57
N GLU A 329 4.44 35.40 -1.57
CA GLU A 329 5.48 36.35 -1.18
C GLU A 329 6.53 36.52 -2.28
N ASN A 330 7.02 35.43 -2.86
CA ASN A 330 7.96 35.46 -3.97
C ASN A 330 7.37 36.21 -5.18
N GLN A 331 6.10 35.96 -5.54
CA GLN A 331 5.42 36.68 -6.61
C GLN A 331 5.27 38.18 -6.33
N ARG A 332 4.97 38.57 -5.08
CA ARG A 332 4.91 39.98 -4.68
C ARG A 332 6.29 40.64 -4.77
N ALA A 333 7.33 39.98 -4.26
CA ALA A 333 8.70 40.47 -4.31
C ALA A 333 9.18 40.65 -5.75
N MET A 334 8.92 39.69 -6.63
CA MET A 334 9.28 39.78 -8.05
C MET A 334 8.50 40.87 -8.79
N ARG A 335 7.23 41.09 -8.45
CA ARG A 335 6.45 42.21 -8.99
C ARG A 335 7.04 43.56 -8.58
N GLU A 336 7.36 43.75 -7.30
CA GLU A 336 8.00 44.96 -6.81
C GLU A 336 9.38 45.18 -7.46
N PHE A 337 10.15 44.11 -7.65
CA PHE A 337 11.43 44.17 -8.35
C PHE A 337 11.26 44.58 -9.82
N ARG A 338 10.30 43.99 -10.54
CA ARG A 338 9.97 44.37 -11.92
C ARG A 338 9.55 45.84 -12.03
N GLU A 339 8.73 46.34 -11.10
CA GLU A 339 8.33 47.75 -11.03
C GLU A 339 9.55 48.69 -10.85
N GLN A 340 10.54 48.29 -10.05
CA GLN A 340 11.79 49.04 -9.89
C GLN A 340 12.64 49.06 -11.16
N VAL A 341 12.72 47.93 -11.86
CA VAL A 341 13.44 47.81 -13.13
C VAL A 341 12.75 48.66 -14.21
N ASP A 342 11.42 48.64 -14.31
CA ASP A 342 10.63 49.50 -15.21
C ASP A 342 10.84 50.99 -14.90
N TYR A 343 10.76 51.38 -13.64
CA TYR A 343 11.06 52.76 -13.24
C TYR A 343 12.47 53.19 -13.65
N LEU A 344 13.47 52.34 -13.43
CA LEU A 344 14.86 52.62 -13.80
C LEU A 344 15.04 52.68 -15.31
N PHE A 345 14.38 51.81 -16.05
CA PHE A 345 14.38 51.79 -17.52
C PHE A 345 13.81 53.10 -18.08
N ARG A 346 12.69 53.59 -17.53
CA ARG A 346 12.07 54.86 -17.94
C ARG A 346 12.91 56.09 -17.58
N MET A 347 13.49 56.11 -16.38
CA MET A 347 14.19 57.29 -15.86
C MET A 347 15.65 57.41 -16.30
N ARG A 348 16.35 56.28 -16.48
CA ARG A 348 17.80 56.25 -16.76
C ARG A 348 18.16 55.45 -18.02
N GLY A 349 17.15 54.99 -18.75
CA GLY A 349 17.32 54.29 -20.02
C GLY A 349 17.69 52.82 -19.88
N LYS A 350 17.71 52.14 -21.04
CA LYS A 350 17.97 50.70 -21.22
C LYS A 350 19.21 50.20 -20.48
N TYR A 351 20.34 50.90 -20.60
CA TYR A 351 21.61 50.47 -20.03
C TYR A 351 21.60 50.39 -18.50
N ALA A 352 20.91 51.32 -17.82
CA ALA A 352 20.84 51.34 -16.37
C ALA A 352 20.04 50.14 -15.83
N ALA A 353 18.91 49.82 -16.46
CA ALA A 353 18.07 48.67 -16.12
C ALA A 353 18.80 47.33 -16.35
N GLN A 354 19.46 47.16 -17.51
CA GLN A 354 20.24 45.95 -17.79
C GLN A 354 21.39 45.74 -16.80
N ARG A 355 22.06 46.82 -16.36
CA ARG A 355 23.12 46.74 -15.35
C ARG A 355 22.59 46.24 -14.00
N LEU A 356 21.45 46.78 -13.55
CA LEU A 356 20.80 46.34 -12.31
C LEU A 356 20.43 44.85 -12.39
N LEU A 357 19.79 44.43 -13.48
CA LEU A 357 19.39 43.03 -13.68
C LEU A 357 20.59 42.08 -13.70
N ARG A 358 21.67 42.42 -14.41
CA ARG A 358 22.90 41.61 -14.41
C ARG A 358 23.55 41.52 -13.03
N GLN A 359 23.52 42.60 -12.27
CA GLN A 359 24.02 42.60 -10.90
C GLN A 359 23.16 41.69 -10.00
N ALA A 360 21.83 41.81 -10.07
CA ALA A 360 20.91 40.94 -9.35
C ALA A 360 21.08 39.47 -9.75
N ARG A 361 21.27 39.19 -11.05
CA ARG A 361 21.54 37.85 -11.58
C ARG A 361 22.79 37.21 -10.97
N ALA A 362 23.85 37.99 -10.79
CA ALA A 362 25.11 37.54 -10.21
C ALA A 362 25.02 37.31 -8.70
N GLN A 363 24.08 37.97 -8.03
CA GLN A 363 23.90 37.91 -6.57
C GLN A 363 22.88 36.85 -6.13
N THR A 364 21.99 36.41 -7.02
CA THR A 364 20.98 35.39 -6.67
C THR A 364 21.50 33.98 -6.90
N SER A 365 21.33 33.11 -5.90
CA SER A 365 21.51 31.66 -6.03
C SER A 365 20.21 30.96 -6.45
N SER A 366 19.05 31.61 -6.32
CA SER A 366 17.75 31.04 -6.66
C SER A 366 17.58 30.91 -8.19
N PRO A 367 17.38 29.68 -8.71
CA PRO A 367 17.19 29.46 -10.16
C PRO A 367 15.95 30.17 -10.70
N SER A 368 14.87 30.20 -9.92
CA SER A 368 13.60 30.83 -10.31
C SER A 368 13.71 32.35 -10.43
N VAL A 369 14.36 33.00 -9.46
CA VAL A 369 14.67 34.43 -9.53
C VAL A 369 15.59 34.73 -10.72
N ARG A 370 16.56 33.85 -11.00
CA ARG A 370 17.48 34.00 -12.14
C ARG A 370 16.75 33.91 -13.47
N ALA A 371 15.83 32.96 -13.64
CA ALA A 371 15.02 32.80 -14.84
C ALA A 371 14.16 34.05 -15.12
N GLU A 372 13.51 34.61 -14.10
CA GLU A 372 12.71 35.84 -14.26
C GLU A 372 13.58 37.06 -14.59
N ILE A 373 14.77 37.16 -14.02
CA ILE A 373 15.76 38.19 -14.39
C ILE A 373 16.19 38.03 -15.85
N ASP A 374 16.44 36.80 -16.30
CA ASP A 374 16.83 36.50 -17.68
C ASP A 374 15.70 36.82 -18.66
N HIS A 375 14.44 36.58 -18.29
CA HIS A 375 13.27 37.03 -19.05
C HIS A 375 13.21 38.55 -19.18
N MET A 376 13.35 39.29 -18.07
CA MET A 376 13.38 40.77 -18.11
C MET A 376 14.54 41.30 -18.96
N LEU A 377 15.71 40.67 -18.90
CA LEU A 377 16.85 41.02 -19.75
C LEU A 377 16.55 40.77 -21.24
N ALA A 378 15.88 39.67 -21.57
CA ALA A 378 15.45 39.36 -22.93
C ALA A 378 14.43 40.39 -23.45
N ASP A 379 13.42 40.73 -22.65
CA ASP A 379 12.40 41.74 -22.99
C ASP A 379 13.02 43.13 -23.26
N ILE A 380 13.96 43.55 -22.41
CA ILE A 380 14.67 44.83 -22.60
C ILE A 380 15.53 44.79 -23.87
N SER A 381 16.12 43.63 -24.18
CA SER A 381 16.97 43.45 -25.35
C SER A 381 16.15 43.48 -26.63
N ALA A 382 14.99 42.82 -26.64
CA ALA A 382 14.02 42.78 -27.73
C ALA A 382 13.23 44.09 -27.91
N GLY A 383 13.29 45.02 -26.94
CA GLY A 383 12.53 46.27 -26.99
C GLY A 383 11.05 46.12 -26.62
N THR A 384 10.65 44.95 -26.12
CA THR A 384 9.28 44.60 -25.71
C THR A 384 8.97 44.92 -24.24
N PHE A 385 9.97 45.36 -23.46
CA PHE A 385 9.85 45.64 -22.03
C PHE A 385 8.81 46.71 -21.65
N ASN A 386 8.30 47.47 -22.62
CA ASN A 386 7.40 48.61 -22.40
C ASN A 386 5.98 48.44 -22.97
N THR A 387 5.65 47.33 -23.64
CA THR A 387 4.43 47.30 -24.47
C THR A 387 3.15 46.84 -23.78
N SER A 388 3.15 46.05 -22.70
CA SER A 388 1.90 45.38 -22.30
C SER A 388 1.76 44.91 -20.84
N TYR A 389 2.31 45.58 -19.81
CA TYR A 389 1.88 45.24 -18.44
C TYR A 389 0.58 45.98 -18.11
N SER A 390 -0.55 45.44 -18.57
CA SER A 390 -1.87 45.81 -18.04
C SER A 390 -1.97 45.24 -16.62
N PRO A 391 -1.99 46.06 -15.56
CA PRO A 391 -2.16 45.54 -14.22
C PRO A 391 -3.50 44.80 -14.15
N SER A 392 -3.50 43.54 -13.71
CA SER A 392 -4.74 42.83 -13.36
C SER A 392 -5.58 43.74 -12.45
N PRO A 393 -6.91 43.86 -12.67
CA PRO A 393 -7.73 44.87 -12.01
C PRO A 393 -7.58 44.78 -10.50
N GLN A 394 -6.90 45.76 -9.92
CA GLN A 394 -6.66 45.83 -8.49
C GLN A 394 -8.00 46.04 -7.78
N VAL A 395 -8.36 45.09 -6.92
CA VAL A 395 -9.39 45.26 -5.91
C VAL A 395 -8.96 46.44 -5.02
N LYS A 396 -9.70 47.56 -5.08
CA LYS A 396 -9.39 48.82 -4.38
C LYS A 396 -9.22 48.57 -2.88
N ARG A 397 -7.99 48.68 -2.36
CA ARG A 397 -7.70 48.82 -0.92
C ARG A 397 -7.48 50.31 -0.57
N PRO A 398 -7.87 50.74 0.65
CA PRO A 398 -7.89 52.13 1.05
C PRO A 398 -6.47 52.73 1.21
N PRO A 399 -6.33 54.06 1.09
CA PRO A 399 -5.04 54.73 0.98
C PRO A 399 -4.29 54.74 2.31
N ASP A 400 -3.12 54.12 2.35
CA ASP A 400 -2.23 54.12 3.51
C ASP A 400 -1.25 55.32 3.45
N SER A 401 -1.01 55.93 4.61
CA SER A 401 -0.40 57.26 4.75
C SER A 401 1.09 57.33 4.38
N THR A 402 1.48 58.48 3.83
CA THR A 402 2.82 58.78 3.27
C THR A 402 3.99 58.63 4.25
N LYS A 403 3.75 58.60 5.57
CA LYS A 403 4.80 58.38 6.58
C LYS A 403 5.27 56.92 6.69
N ARG A 404 4.47 55.93 6.26
CA ARG A 404 4.88 54.50 6.23
C ARG A 404 5.90 54.17 5.12
N ARG A 405 5.99 55.00 4.07
CA ARG A 405 6.83 54.75 2.88
C ARG A 405 8.33 54.89 3.13
N ARG A 406 8.77 55.76 4.05
CA ARG A 406 10.19 55.93 4.41
C ARG A 406 10.72 54.85 5.35
N ARG A 407 9.89 54.33 6.28
CA ARG A 407 10.26 53.18 7.14
C ARG A 407 10.35 51.87 6.35
N ARG A 408 9.49 51.64 5.35
CA ARG A 408 9.56 50.44 4.49
C ARG A 408 10.82 50.38 3.62
N ARG A 409 11.34 51.51 3.13
CA ARG A 409 12.59 51.54 2.35
C ARG A 409 13.83 51.16 3.15
N LEU A 410 13.87 51.53 4.44
CA LEU A 410 14.97 51.18 5.35
C LEU A 410 14.88 49.71 5.82
N LEU A 411 13.66 49.21 6.04
CA LEU A 411 13.39 47.79 6.32
C LEU A 411 13.71 46.87 5.14
N ALA A 412 13.39 47.27 3.90
CA ALA A 412 13.70 46.49 2.70
C ALA A 412 15.23 46.40 2.46
N TRP A 413 15.96 47.49 2.71
CA TRP A 413 17.44 47.48 2.61
C TRP A 413 18.09 46.61 3.70
N LEU A 414 17.52 46.61 4.91
CA LEU A 414 17.96 45.73 6.01
C LEU A 414 17.60 44.26 5.76
N LEU A 415 16.48 43.96 5.09
CA LEU A 415 16.10 42.60 4.67
C LEU A 415 17.05 42.04 3.61
N VAL A 416 17.46 42.84 2.62
CA VAL A 416 18.46 42.41 1.61
C VAL A 416 19.83 42.16 2.24
N LEU A 417 20.27 43.00 3.18
CA LEU A 417 21.50 42.75 3.95
C LEU A 417 21.37 41.56 4.90
N ALA A 418 20.20 41.33 5.50
CA ALA A 418 19.92 40.16 6.32
C ALA A 418 19.93 38.87 5.50
N LEU A 419 19.44 38.88 4.25
CA LEU A 419 19.49 37.74 3.34
C LEU A 419 20.92 37.42 2.87
N ILE A 420 21.76 38.45 2.67
CA ILE A 420 23.20 38.27 2.36
C ILE A 420 23.98 37.80 3.60
N GLY A 421 23.63 38.29 4.79
CA GLY A 421 24.23 37.85 6.06
C GLY A 421 23.80 36.42 6.48
N LEU A 422 22.54 36.05 6.25
CA LEU A 422 22.01 34.70 6.48
C LEU A 422 22.58 33.69 5.47
N GLY A 423 22.87 34.13 4.23
CA GLY A 423 23.57 33.31 3.23
C GLY A 423 24.99 32.89 3.65
N VAL A 424 25.65 33.66 4.54
CA VAL A 424 26.96 33.31 5.12
C VAL A 424 26.82 32.49 6.41
N TRP A 425 25.71 32.63 7.15
CA TRP A 425 25.42 31.82 8.34
C TRP A 425 25.06 30.37 8.00
N HIS A 426 24.48 30.13 6.81
CA HIS A 426 24.15 28.77 6.33
C HIS A 426 25.37 27.95 5.86
N TRP A 427 26.58 28.52 5.94
CA TRP A 427 27.86 27.87 5.58
C TRP A 427 28.66 27.39 6.81
N TRP A 428 28.09 27.40 8.01
CA TRP A 428 28.63 26.67 9.15
C TRP A 428 28.29 25.17 9.01
N PRO A 429 29.23 24.25 9.32
CA PRO A 429 29.00 22.82 9.16
C PRO A 429 27.77 22.43 9.97
N GLN A 430 26.71 22.04 9.26
CA GLN A 430 25.50 21.58 9.91
C GLN A 430 25.85 20.29 10.64
N LYS A 431 25.60 20.30 11.95
CA LYS A 431 25.64 19.10 12.77
C LYS A 431 24.63 18.12 12.20
N LEU A 432 25.10 16.99 11.69
CA LEU A 432 24.26 15.94 11.15
C LEU A 432 23.79 15.04 12.30
N SER A 433 22.61 14.47 12.11
CA SER A 433 22.06 13.45 13.01
C SER A 433 21.58 12.28 12.18
N ILE A 434 21.87 11.08 12.65
CA ILE A 434 21.43 9.83 12.02
C ILE A 434 20.56 8.99 12.97
N SER A 435 20.21 9.56 14.14
CA SER A 435 19.39 8.90 15.16
C SER A 435 18.43 9.87 15.88
N ASN A 436 17.54 10.48 15.11
CA ASN A 436 16.37 11.20 15.61
C ASN A 436 15.16 10.29 15.82
N ASP A 437 14.13 10.82 16.45
CA ASP A 437 12.88 10.08 16.68
C ASP A 437 12.20 9.67 15.37
N LYS A 438 12.29 10.50 14.32
CA LYS A 438 11.78 10.19 12.98
C LYS A 438 12.90 10.07 11.97
N ILE A 439 12.72 9.19 10.99
CA ILE A 439 13.64 9.04 9.87
C ILE A 439 13.75 10.36 9.08
N SER A 440 12.63 11.09 8.93
CA SER A 440 12.59 12.36 8.19
C SER A 440 13.47 13.46 8.79
N ASP A 441 13.84 13.32 10.06
CA ASP A 441 14.59 14.32 10.80
C ASP A 441 16.10 14.00 10.78
N ASN A 442 16.50 12.89 10.16
CA ASN A 442 17.90 12.52 9.99
C ASN A 442 18.49 13.11 8.70
N ALA A 443 19.82 13.07 8.60
CA ALA A 443 20.52 13.30 7.35
C ALA A 443 19.99 12.34 6.26
N PRO A 444 19.75 12.81 5.03
CA PRO A 444 19.21 11.94 3.98
C PRO A 444 20.22 10.85 3.55
N ALA A 445 19.71 9.78 2.93
CA ALA A 445 20.57 8.82 2.25
C ALA A 445 21.39 9.53 1.15
N GLY A 446 22.63 9.09 0.95
CA GLY A 446 23.64 9.76 0.12
C GLY A 446 24.46 10.82 0.87
N THR A 447 24.26 11.01 2.19
CA THR A 447 25.10 11.91 2.98
C THR A 447 26.39 11.22 3.41
N CYS A 448 27.54 11.86 3.16
CA CYS A 448 28.87 11.35 3.51
C CYS A 448 29.34 11.88 4.87
N LEU A 449 30.03 11.04 5.63
CA LEU A 449 30.49 11.29 7.00
C LEU A 449 32.02 11.33 7.04
N ASP A 450 32.58 12.37 7.66
CA ASP A 450 34.03 12.53 7.79
C ASP A 450 34.68 11.48 8.69
N GLU A 451 33.97 11.02 9.72
CA GLU A 451 34.50 10.17 10.78
C GLU A 451 33.50 9.10 11.22
N GLN A 452 34.04 8.01 11.78
CA GLN A 452 33.23 6.96 12.40
C GLN A 452 32.44 7.53 13.59
N PRO A 453 31.15 7.21 13.73
CA PRO A 453 30.39 7.59 14.91
C PRO A 453 30.97 6.95 16.18
N ASP A 454 31.65 7.75 17.01
CA ASP A 454 32.19 7.34 18.32
C ASP A 454 31.08 7.22 19.41
N GLY A 455 29.98 6.56 19.07
CA GLY A 455 28.81 6.36 19.94
C GLY A 455 27.84 7.55 20.05
N SER A 456 28.26 8.77 19.66
CA SER A 456 27.32 9.88 19.45
C SER A 456 26.67 9.76 18.07
N LEU A 457 25.36 9.55 18.05
CA LEU A 457 24.57 9.43 16.80
C LEU A 457 23.98 10.77 16.33
N THR A 458 24.31 11.82 17.06
CA THR A 458 23.95 13.22 16.83
C THR A 458 25.23 14.04 16.81
N ASP A 459 25.22 15.19 16.13
CA ASP A 459 26.37 16.08 16.00
C ASP A 459 27.54 15.54 15.16
N LEU A 460 27.23 14.68 14.19
CA LEU A 460 28.20 14.17 13.23
C LEU A 460 28.62 15.27 12.24
N ARG A 461 29.84 15.17 11.72
CA ARG A 461 30.35 16.04 10.64
C ARG A 461 30.10 15.40 9.29
N GLY A 462 29.45 16.17 8.42
CA GLY A 462 29.26 15.79 7.01
C GLY A 462 30.46 16.18 6.17
N SER A 463 30.77 15.34 5.19
CA SER A 463 31.77 15.62 4.15
C SER A 463 31.11 15.92 2.80
N ASP A 464 31.89 16.51 1.89
CA ASP A 464 31.57 16.49 0.47
C ASP A 464 31.82 15.07 -0.06
N CYS A 465 30.81 14.46 -0.69
CA CYS A 465 30.91 13.09 -1.19
C CYS A 465 31.90 12.93 -2.36
N ASP A 466 32.34 14.03 -2.98
CA ASP A 466 33.42 14.03 -3.98
C ASP A 466 34.82 14.12 -3.34
N SER A 467 34.91 14.17 -2.01
CA SER A 467 36.14 14.15 -1.23
C SER A 467 36.28 12.82 -0.44
N PRO A 468 37.51 12.41 -0.10
CA PRO A 468 37.73 11.27 0.79
C PRO A 468 36.97 11.41 2.11
N HIS A 469 36.20 10.39 2.46
CA HIS A 469 35.35 10.37 3.66
C HIS A 469 35.29 8.95 4.27
N TRP A 470 34.93 8.84 5.55
CA TRP A 470 34.90 7.54 6.23
C TRP A 470 33.76 6.64 5.73
N GLY A 471 32.55 7.18 5.62
CA GLY A 471 31.38 6.37 5.28
C GLY A 471 30.20 7.17 4.75
N GLU A 472 29.22 6.47 4.16
CA GLU A 472 28.06 7.08 3.52
C GLU A 472 26.75 6.45 4.01
N ILE A 473 25.73 7.28 4.26
CA ILE A 473 24.41 6.80 4.67
C ILE A 473 23.69 6.21 3.45
N ILE A 474 23.54 4.90 3.39
CA ILE A 474 22.84 4.23 2.27
C ILE A 474 21.33 4.09 2.50
N GLY A 475 20.86 4.36 3.71
CA GLY A 475 19.43 4.46 4.01
C GLY A 475 19.06 4.21 5.47
N TYR A 476 17.75 4.18 5.70
CA TYR A 476 17.13 3.86 6.99
C TYR A 476 16.15 2.70 6.79
N VAL A 477 16.25 1.68 7.62
CA VAL A 477 15.45 0.45 7.51
C VAL A 477 14.60 0.26 8.76
N ALA A 478 13.29 0.09 8.59
CA ALA A 478 12.39 -0.18 9.70
C ALA A 478 12.65 -1.60 10.26
N ILE A 479 13.07 -1.69 11.52
CA ILE A 479 13.34 -2.97 12.18
C ILE A 479 12.02 -3.64 12.57
N THR A 480 11.06 -2.86 13.08
CA THR A 480 9.72 -3.33 13.44
C THR A 480 8.66 -2.31 13.06
N LYS A 481 7.39 -2.73 13.03
CA LYS A 481 6.27 -1.80 12.93
C LYS A 481 6.16 -0.98 14.22
N VAL A 482 5.74 0.27 14.11
CA VAL A 482 5.52 1.15 15.25
C VAL A 482 4.03 1.19 15.59
N PRO A 483 3.62 1.00 16.85
CA PRO A 483 4.45 0.59 18.00
C PRO A 483 4.74 -0.93 18.01
N ALA A 484 5.87 -1.34 18.61
CA ALA A 484 6.19 -2.75 18.85
C ALA A 484 7.00 -2.96 20.14
N THR A 485 6.82 -4.12 20.78
CA THR A 485 7.66 -4.54 21.90
C THR A 485 9.13 -4.60 21.46
N TYR A 486 10.04 -4.11 22.31
CA TYR A 486 11.47 -4.17 22.03
C TYR A 486 11.92 -5.62 21.93
N PRO A 487 12.55 -6.05 20.82
CA PRO A 487 12.95 -7.45 20.65
C PRO A 487 14.18 -7.85 21.49
N GLY A 488 14.81 -6.89 22.17
CA GLY A 488 16.10 -7.05 22.87
C GLY A 488 17.27 -6.64 21.98
N ASP A 489 18.38 -6.19 22.58
CA ASP A 489 19.54 -5.63 21.86
C ASP A 489 20.07 -6.61 20.81
N ILE A 490 20.33 -7.87 21.22
CA ILE A 490 20.84 -8.94 20.33
C ILE A 490 19.99 -9.09 19.06
N GLN A 491 18.66 -9.08 19.18
CA GLN A 491 17.78 -9.28 18.04
C GLN A 491 17.59 -7.98 17.23
N ALA A 492 17.64 -6.81 17.88
CA ALA A 492 17.60 -5.53 17.19
C ALA A 492 18.86 -5.30 16.34
N ASP A 493 20.04 -5.63 16.88
CA ASP A 493 21.33 -5.60 16.18
C ASP A 493 21.29 -6.54 14.97
N ALA A 494 20.94 -7.81 15.16
CA ALA A 494 20.87 -8.80 14.09
C ALA A 494 19.86 -8.43 12.99
N LEU A 495 18.69 -7.89 13.35
CA LEU A 495 17.69 -7.41 12.38
C LEU A 495 18.21 -6.19 11.61
N GLY A 496 18.85 -5.25 12.31
CA GLY A 496 19.45 -4.09 11.68
C GLY A 496 20.54 -4.49 10.70
N GLN A 497 21.46 -5.37 11.09
CA GLN A 497 22.51 -5.90 10.22
C GLN A 497 21.93 -6.59 8.98
N PHE A 498 20.93 -7.45 9.14
CA PHE A 498 20.25 -8.11 8.01
C PHE A 498 19.61 -7.10 7.05
N LEU A 499 18.83 -6.15 7.57
CA LEU A 499 18.10 -5.19 6.75
C LEU A 499 19.04 -4.17 6.08
N CYS A 500 20.10 -3.76 6.76
CA CYS A 500 21.14 -2.91 6.18
C CYS A 500 21.98 -3.66 5.15
N GLY A 501 22.23 -4.96 5.36
CA GLY A 501 22.82 -5.83 4.35
C GLY A 501 21.94 -5.96 3.11
N GLU A 502 20.62 -6.11 3.27
CA GLU A 502 19.67 -6.09 2.12
C GLU A 502 19.82 -4.77 1.35
N LYS A 503 19.90 -3.64 2.06
CA LYS A 503 20.07 -2.31 1.47
C LYS A 503 21.39 -2.20 0.68
N MET A 504 22.48 -2.74 1.23
CA MET A 504 23.79 -2.77 0.58
C MET A 504 23.74 -3.55 -0.75
N VAL A 505 23.11 -4.73 -0.75
CA VAL A 505 22.92 -5.54 -1.96
C VAL A 505 22.00 -4.86 -2.97
N GLN A 506 20.94 -4.16 -2.51
CA GLN A 506 20.05 -3.39 -3.38
C GLN A 506 20.77 -2.24 -4.10
N GLN A 507 21.79 -1.67 -3.45
CA GLN A 507 22.70 -0.66 -4.02
C GLN A 507 23.84 -1.28 -4.84
N ARG A 508 23.89 -2.61 -5.00
CA ARG A 508 24.94 -3.34 -5.75
C ARG A 508 26.36 -3.07 -5.24
N LEU A 509 26.49 -2.80 -3.95
CA LEU A 509 27.78 -2.61 -3.30
C LEU A 509 28.45 -3.97 -3.12
N ASN A 510 29.76 -4.04 -3.38
CA ASN A 510 30.52 -5.28 -3.26
C ASN A 510 30.81 -5.59 -1.79
N GLU A 511 30.28 -6.70 -1.27
CA GLU A 511 30.50 -7.17 0.10
C GLU A 511 31.96 -7.53 0.40
N ASP A 512 32.80 -7.76 -0.62
CA ASP A 512 34.24 -7.97 -0.45
C ASP A 512 35.00 -6.65 -0.19
N VAL A 513 34.38 -5.50 -0.47
CA VAL A 513 35.00 -4.17 -0.38
C VAL A 513 34.41 -3.37 0.78
N TYR A 514 33.12 -3.52 1.01
CA TYR A 514 32.36 -2.67 1.92
C TYR A 514 31.72 -3.48 3.05
N ASP A 515 31.72 -2.87 4.23
CA ASP A 515 30.92 -3.27 5.38
C ASP A 515 29.81 -2.25 5.62
N VAL A 516 28.79 -2.66 6.39
CA VAL A 516 27.72 -1.76 6.83
C VAL A 516 27.68 -1.65 8.35
N THR A 517 27.95 -0.45 8.85
CA THR A 517 27.70 -0.09 10.25
C THR A 517 26.21 0.16 10.43
N THR A 518 25.61 -0.58 11.35
CA THR A 518 24.19 -0.51 11.68
C THR A 518 24.01 0.21 13.01
N LEU A 519 23.14 1.21 13.05
CA LEU A 519 22.91 2.02 14.25
C LEU A 519 21.42 2.12 14.54
N HIS A 520 20.97 1.63 15.69
CA HIS A 520 19.57 1.75 16.12
C HIS A 520 19.48 2.34 17.53
N ALA A 521 18.30 2.83 17.89
CA ALA A 521 18.08 3.33 19.25
C ALA A 521 18.02 2.20 20.28
N PRO A 522 18.45 2.46 21.53
CA PRO A 522 18.40 1.47 22.60
C PRO A 522 16.97 1.29 23.15
N ALA A 523 16.77 0.26 23.98
CA ALA A 523 15.47 -0.13 24.55
C ALA A 523 14.65 1.03 25.14
N GLN A 524 15.30 2.01 25.79
CA GLN A 524 14.64 3.14 26.45
C GLN A 524 13.99 4.11 25.46
N ARG A 525 14.57 4.22 24.27
CA ARG A 525 14.05 5.03 23.15
C ARG A 525 13.16 4.23 22.22
N TRP A 526 13.05 2.90 22.35
CA TRP A 526 12.21 2.10 21.47
C TRP A 526 10.72 2.41 21.63
N ASN A 527 9.99 2.68 20.56
CA ASN A 527 8.55 2.95 20.64
C ASN A 527 7.75 1.65 20.75
N ASN A 528 7.30 1.37 21.98
CA ASN A 528 6.47 0.22 22.31
C ASN A 528 4.99 0.60 22.53
N GLY A 529 4.61 1.83 22.22
CA GLY A 529 3.26 2.38 22.42
C GLY A 529 2.88 2.62 23.88
N LYS A 530 3.72 2.21 24.85
CA LYS A 530 3.51 2.42 26.29
C LYS A 530 4.39 3.53 26.84
N ASN A 531 5.58 3.74 26.28
CA ASN A 531 6.44 4.86 26.63
C ASN A 531 6.09 6.11 25.81
N SER A 532 6.63 7.26 26.23
CA SER A 532 6.48 8.53 25.51
C SER A 532 7.40 8.65 24.29
N SER A 533 8.13 7.59 23.93
CA SER A 533 9.04 7.64 22.80
C SER A 533 8.28 7.75 21.49
N LYS A 534 8.77 8.61 20.60
CA LYS A 534 8.27 8.76 19.23
C LYS A 534 9.16 8.08 18.20
N TYR A 535 10.17 7.32 18.65
CA TYR A 535 11.14 6.68 17.78
C TYR A 535 10.47 5.73 16.78
N GLU A 536 10.84 5.80 15.51
CA GLU A 536 10.23 5.01 14.43
C GLU A 536 10.76 3.56 14.33
N ASN A 537 11.47 3.06 15.35
CA ASN A 537 12.01 1.70 15.45
C ASN A 537 12.78 1.26 14.20
N TYR A 538 13.72 2.09 13.74
CA TYR A 538 14.55 1.87 12.55
C TYR A 538 16.03 1.65 12.91
N ALA A 539 16.82 1.22 11.91
CA ALA A 539 18.28 1.28 11.91
C ALA A 539 18.75 2.24 10.81
N ALA A 540 19.78 3.03 11.10
CA ALA A 540 20.57 3.75 10.10
C ALA A 540 21.65 2.82 9.54
N CYS A 541 21.76 2.79 8.21
CA CYS A 541 22.72 1.97 7.50
C CYS A 541 23.81 2.87 6.92
N VAL A 542 25.03 2.74 7.45
CA VAL A 542 26.19 3.51 6.99
C VAL A 542 27.22 2.56 6.41
N VAL A 543 27.49 2.69 5.11
CA VAL A 543 28.50 1.89 4.44
C VAL A 543 29.89 2.50 4.65
N HIS A 544 30.89 1.66 4.88
CA HIS A 544 32.30 2.04 4.90
C HIS A 544 33.14 0.92 4.29
N ARG A 545 34.43 1.17 4.01
CA ARG A 545 35.31 0.12 3.49
C ARG A 545 35.68 -0.87 4.58
N HIS A 546 35.80 -2.15 4.22
CA HIS A 546 36.23 -3.22 5.11
C HIS A 546 37.69 -3.07 5.56
N ASP A 547 38.55 -2.51 4.69
CA ASP A 547 39.97 -2.26 4.98
C ASP A 547 40.23 -1.01 5.84
N GLY A 548 39.17 -0.29 6.22
CA GLY A 548 39.25 0.93 7.03
C GLY A 548 39.81 2.15 6.29
N LEU A 549 40.06 2.06 4.98
CA LEU A 549 40.42 3.22 4.18
C LEU A 549 39.20 4.12 3.92
N GLU A 550 39.47 5.38 3.56
CA GLU A 550 38.42 6.33 3.15
C GLU A 550 37.82 5.93 1.79
N ILE A 551 36.55 6.28 1.60
CA ILE A 551 35.84 6.20 0.33
C ILE A 551 36.23 7.44 -0.49
N GLU A 552 36.82 7.24 -1.67
CA GLU A 552 37.32 8.35 -2.53
C GLU A 552 36.19 9.15 -3.21
N SER A 553 35.03 8.52 -3.44
CA SER A 553 33.85 9.15 -4.06
C SER A 553 32.58 8.43 -3.63
N GLY A 554 31.46 9.16 -3.51
CA GLY A 554 30.17 8.61 -3.11
C GLY A 554 29.77 7.32 -3.84
N VAL A 555 29.19 6.38 -3.09
CA VAL A 555 28.90 5.01 -3.48
C VAL A 555 27.42 4.73 -3.69
N THR A 556 26.48 5.67 -3.45
CA THR A 556 25.04 5.43 -3.68
C THR A 556 24.66 5.57 -5.17
N PRO A 557 24.34 4.48 -5.89
CA PRO A 557 23.75 4.59 -7.23
C PRO A 557 22.29 5.05 -7.20
N THR A 558 21.88 5.71 -8.29
CA THR A 558 20.61 6.44 -8.39
C THR A 558 19.36 5.57 -8.56
N ALA A 559 19.48 4.23 -8.61
CA ALA A 559 18.33 3.33 -8.83
C ALA A 559 18.41 2.06 -7.96
N GLU A 560 17.68 2.08 -6.85
CA GLU A 560 17.54 0.95 -5.93
C GLU A 560 16.87 -0.26 -6.62
N LEU A 561 17.46 -1.44 -6.50
CA LEU A 561 16.82 -2.69 -6.91
C LEU A 561 15.55 -2.93 -6.06
N LYS A 562 14.41 -3.17 -6.71
CA LYS A 562 13.12 -3.36 -6.01
C LYS A 562 13.00 -4.71 -5.29
N ASP A 563 13.76 -5.72 -5.70
CA ASP A 563 13.61 -7.08 -5.18
C ASP A 563 14.43 -7.27 -3.90
N SER A 564 13.86 -7.93 -2.89
CA SER A 564 14.63 -8.40 -1.74
C SER A 564 15.70 -9.38 -2.21
N LYS A 565 16.95 -9.15 -1.82
CA LYS A 565 18.08 -9.99 -2.20
C LYS A 565 18.61 -10.75 -0.98
N PRO A 566 19.17 -11.95 -1.19
CA PRO A 566 19.78 -12.70 -0.10
C PRO A 566 20.99 -11.96 0.47
N VAL A 567 21.14 -11.99 1.78
CA VAL A 567 22.27 -11.40 2.52
C VAL A 567 23.12 -12.51 3.10
N ALA A 568 24.42 -12.49 2.88
CA ALA A 568 25.34 -13.45 3.48
C ALA A 568 25.53 -13.13 4.98
N MET A 569 25.11 -14.03 5.86
CA MET A 569 25.26 -13.86 7.32
C MET A 569 25.70 -15.17 7.99
N ASP A 570 26.28 -15.05 9.18
CA ASP A 570 26.66 -16.18 10.01
C ASP A 570 25.46 -16.81 10.73
N LEU A 571 25.53 -18.11 11.00
CA LEU A 571 24.62 -18.79 11.95
C LEU A 571 25.32 -19.12 13.28
N LEU A 572 26.66 -19.10 13.30
CA LEU A 572 27.51 -19.53 14.42
C LEU A 572 28.67 -18.55 14.68
N ALA A 573 28.39 -17.25 14.66
CA ALA A 573 29.36 -16.20 14.99
C ALA A 573 29.78 -16.26 16.48
N PRO A 574 30.91 -15.63 16.86
CA PRO A 574 31.32 -15.52 18.25
C PRO A 574 30.25 -14.95 19.18
N LYS A 575 29.51 -13.94 18.71
CA LYS A 575 28.38 -13.33 19.43
C LYS A 575 27.08 -13.63 18.70
N VAL A 576 26.01 -13.92 19.44
CA VAL A 576 24.68 -14.18 18.86
C VAL A 576 24.13 -12.98 18.07
N ALA A 577 24.51 -11.76 18.46
CA ALA A 577 24.08 -10.54 17.78
C ALA A 577 24.61 -10.42 16.34
N ASP A 578 25.70 -11.12 16.02
CA ASP A 578 26.31 -11.14 14.69
C ASP A 578 25.74 -12.27 13.80
N ASN A 579 24.80 -13.07 14.32
CA ASN A 579 24.12 -14.10 13.55
C ASN A 579 22.91 -13.55 12.79
N ALA A 580 22.46 -14.32 11.80
CA ALA A 580 21.18 -14.10 11.14
C ALA A 580 20.02 -13.98 12.16
N PRO A 581 19.13 -12.98 12.03
CA PRO A 581 18.12 -12.70 13.05
C PRO A 581 17.04 -13.79 13.13
N VAL A 582 16.52 -14.02 14.34
CA VAL A 582 15.39 -14.94 14.56
C VAL A 582 14.17 -14.48 13.77
N GLY A 583 13.46 -15.43 13.13
CA GLY A 583 12.33 -15.13 12.27
C GLY A 583 12.69 -14.83 10.81
N THR A 584 13.97 -14.83 10.44
CA THR A 584 14.41 -14.87 9.04
C THR A 584 14.66 -16.30 8.56
N CYS A 585 14.95 -16.44 7.28
CA CYS A 585 14.95 -17.72 6.60
C CYS A 585 16.23 -17.94 5.79
N VAL A 586 16.76 -19.17 5.82
CA VAL A 586 17.94 -19.59 5.05
C VAL A 586 17.45 -19.99 3.66
N GLN A 587 17.95 -19.31 2.63
CA GLN A 587 17.51 -19.48 1.24
C GLN A 587 17.82 -20.89 0.72
N ASP A 588 19.10 -21.25 0.77
CA ASP A 588 19.61 -22.49 0.19
C ASP A 588 19.65 -23.59 1.25
N ARG A 589 19.57 -24.84 0.81
CA ARG A 589 19.79 -25.96 1.70
C ARG A 589 21.24 -25.92 2.19
N ILE A 590 21.41 -26.14 3.49
CA ILE A 590 22.72 -26.31 4.09
C ILE A 590 23.17 -27.75 3.77
N ASP A 591 23.72 -27.94 2.55
CA ASP A 591 24.21 -29.20 2.00
C ASP A 591 25.68 -29.40 2.38
N GLY A 592 25.92 -30.01 3.54
CA GLY A 592 27.29 -30.33 3.95
C GLY A 592 27.32 -30.85 5.37
N GLN A 593 28.10 -31.91 5.59
CA GLN A 593 28.51 -32.28 6.94
C GLN A 593 29.11 -31.03 7.58
N VAL A 594 28.65 -30.72 8.78
CA VAL A 594 29.40 -29.93 9.74
C VAL A 594 30.72 -30.67 9.97
N THR A 595 31.68 -30.54 9.05
CA THR A 595 33.02 -31.14 9.16
C THR A 595 33.71 -30.45 10.31
N ASP A 596 34.03 -31.21 11.36
CA ASP A 596 34.63 -30.74 12.60
C ASP A 596 33.80 -29.72 13.42
N GLY A 597 32.47 -29.72 13.27
CA GLY A 597 31.59 -28.93 14.13
C GLY A 597 31.36 -27.47 13.70
N ALA A 598 31.97 -26.99 12.60
CA ALA A 598 31.83 -25.59 12.15
C ALA A 598 31.06 -25.43 10.83
N LEU A 599 30.10 -24.49 10.79
CA LEU A 599 29.69 -23.86 9.54
C LEU A 599 30.79 -22.86 9.18
N THR A 600 31.56 -23.12 8.13
CA THR A 600 32.69 -22.26 7.73
C THR A 600 32.26 -21.10 6.83
N ASP A 601 31.11 -21.24 6.16
CA ASP A 601 30.66 -20.26 5.18
C ASP A 601 29.41 -19.53 5.68
N LYS A 602 29.36 -18.22 5.41
CA LYS A 602 28.14 -17.42 5.57
C LYS A 602 27.02 -18.04 4.74
N VAL A 603 25.81 -18.10 5.29
CA VAL A 603 24.63 -18.59 4.58
C VAL A 603 23.84 -17.43 4.01
N LYS A 604 23.12 -17.69 2.92
CA LYS A 604 22.21 -16.71 2.32
C LYS A 604 20.91 -16.62 3.11
N ILE A 605 20.68 -15.47 3.74
CA ILE A 605 19.48 -15.15 4.50
C ILE A 605 18.52 -14.34 3.64
N VAL A 606 17.24 -14.69 3.69
CA VAL A 606 16.13 -14.02 3.03
C VAL A 606 14.98 -13.80 4.00
N ARG A 607 14.07 -12.90 3.63
CA ARG A 607 12.78 -12.77 4.29
C ARG A 607 11.95 -14.04 4.07
N CYS A 608 11.19 -14.47 5.07
CA CYS A 608 10.45 -15.72 4.99
C CYS A 608 9.25 -15.70 4.02
N ASN A 609 8.88 -14.56 3.45
CA ASN A 609 7.92 -14.51 2.33
C ASN A 609 8.55 -14.93 0.98
N GLU A 610 9.87 -14.97 0.90
CA GLU A 610 10.61 -15.50 -0.24
C GLU A 610 10.73 -17.03 -0.19
N TRP A 611 11.10 -17.64 -1.32
CA TRP A 611 11.42 -19.07 -1.34
C TRP A 611 12.67 -19.34 -0.51
N HIS A 612 12.57 -20.26 0.45
CA HIS A 612 13.66 -20.60 1.35
C HIS A 612 13.61 -22.07 1.78
N TRP A 613 14.74 -22.58 2.25
CA TRP A 613 14.87 -23.95 2.74
C TRP A 613 14.39 -24.10 4.19
N GLY A 614 14.74 -23.16 5.07
CA GLY A 614 14.36 -23.25 6.49
C GLY A 614 14.25 -21.91 7.21
N GLN A 615 13.55 -21.90 8.34
CA GLN A 615 13.30 -20.73 9.19
C GLN A 615 14.06 -20.83 10.52
N ILE A 616 14.67 -19.72 10.95
CA ILE A 616 15.42 -19.60 12.21
C ILE A 616 14.46 -19.31 13.37
N PHE A 617 14.49 -20.17 14.40
CA PHE A 617 13.64 -20.08 15.58
C PHE A 617 14.37 -19.59 16.84
N GLY A 618 15.70 -19.67 16.88
CA GLY A 618 16.44 -19.12 18.01
C GLY A 618 17.87 -19.62 18.17
N TYR A 619 18.55 -18.98 19.12
CA TYR A 619 19.90 -19.27 19.56
C TYR A 619 19.94 -19.49 21.08
N PRO A 620 19.40 -20.60 21.62
CA PRO A 620 19.40 -20.81 23.06
C PRO A 620 20.82 -20.98 23.59
N THR A 621 21.17 -20.19 24.61
CA THR A 621 22.40 -20.38 25.40
C THR A 621 22.33 -21.73 26.11
N LEU A 622 23.40 -22.52 25.96
CA LEU A 622 23.57 -23.84 26.57
C LEU A 622 24.52 -23.78 27.76
N TYR A 623 25.62 -23.02 27.61
CA TYR A 623 26.68 -22.91 28.60
C TYR A 623 27.13 -21.46 28.72
N GLU A 624 27.36 -21.04 29.96
CA GLU A 624 27.90 -19.71 30.28
C GLU A 624 29.40 -19.63 29.93
N ALA A 625 29.91 -18.40 29.81
CA ALA A 625 31.34 -18.18 29.65
C ALA A 625 32.13 -18.83 30.81
N GLY A 626 33.25 -19.47 30.48
CA GLY A 626 34.18 -20.13 31.41
C GLY A 626 33.95 -21.63 31.59
N GLN A 627 32.87 -22.19 31.05
CA GLN A 627 32.60 -23.62 31.17
C GLN A 627 33.43 -24.46 30.19
N SER A 628 34.01 -25.55 30.68
CA SER A 628 34.80 -26.50 29.89
C SER A 628 33.92 -27.39 29.01
N PHE A 629 34.47 -27.85 27.88
CA PHE A 629 33.78 -28.77 26.97
C PHE A 629 33.39 -30.08 27.67
N PRO A 630 32.08 -30.40 27.79
CA PRO A 630 31.62 -31.60 28.49
C PRO A 630 31.59 -32.86 27.62
N GLY A 631 31.94 -32.73 26.33
CA GLY A 631 31.93 -33.82 25.34
C GLY A 631 30.74 -33.74 24.37
N ASP A 632 30.94 -34.24 23.16
CA ASP A 632 30.00 -34.08 22.04
C ASP A 632 28.59 -34.62 22.33
N SER A 633 28.51 -35.75 23.04
CA SER A 633 27.24 -36.40 23.38
C SER A 633 26.38 -35.51 24.27
N GLU A 634 26.98 -34.88 25.28
CA GLU A 634 26.26 -34.00 26.21
C GLU A 634 25.82 -32.73 25.51
N VAL A 635 26.74 -32.07 24.78
CA VAL A 635 26.44 -30.85 24.03
C VAL A 635 25.33 -31.09 23.00
N SER A 636 25.39 -32.20 22.27
CA SER A 636 24.38 -32.56 21.25
C SER A 636 23.02 -32.91 21.86
N ALA A 637 23.00 -33.54 23.03
CA ALA A 637 21.75 -33.84 23.74
C ALA A 637 21.09 -32.55 24.25
N LEU A 638 21.89 -31.68 24.89
CA LEU A 638 21.40 -30.40 25.43
C LEU A 638 20.93 -29.46 24.33
N SER A 639 21.66 -29.38 23.21
CA SER A 639 21.26 -28.58 22.04
C SER A 639 19.90 -29.02 21.49
N ARG A 640 19.69 -30.33 21.30
CA ARG A 640 18.42 -30.88 20.83
C ARG A 640 17.28 -30.59 21.81
N HIS A 641 17.51 -30.74 23.10
CA HIS A 641 16.52 -30.44 24.13
C HIS A 641 16.15 -28.95 24.14
N ALA A 642 17.14 -28.06 24.12
CA ALA A 642 16.93 -26.61 24.10
C ALA A 642 16.16 -26.15 22.86
N CYS A 643 16.48 -26.69 21.67
CA CYS A 643 15.74 -26.37 20.45
C CYS A 643 14.31 -26.94 20.45
N ALA A 644 14.10 -28.16 20.97
CA ALA A 644 12.77 -28.74 21.08
C ALA A 644 11.83 -27.93 22.00
N ASN A 645 12.37 -27.30 23.04
CA ASN A 645 11.57 -26.43 23.93
C ASN A 645 11.19 -25.08 23.29
N ARG A 646 11.89 -24.67 22.23
CA ARG A 646 11.71 -23.36 21.58
C ARG A 646 10.91 -23.43 20.29
N ILE A 647 10.99 -24.55 19.58
CA ILE A 647 10.27 -24.79 18.33
C ILE A 647 8.91 -25.44 18.66
N PRO A 648 7.78 -24.82 18.30
CA PRO A 648 6.47 -25.46 18.47
C PRO A 648 6.37 -26.73 17.60
N SER A 649 5.45 -27.64 17.96
CA SER A 649 5.16 -28.79 17.09
C SER A 649 4.52 -28.31 15.79
N LEU A 650 5.23 -28.51 14.67
CA LEU A 650 4.84 -28.03 13.34
C LEU A 650 4.67 -29.24 12.39
N PRO A 651 3.45 -29.71 12.13
CA PRO A 651 3.20 -30.84 11.24
C PRO A 651 3.80 -30.63 9.84
N GLY A 652 4.57 -31.60 9.35
CA GLY A 652 5.22 -31.53 8.03
C GLY A 652 6.56 -30.81 8.02
N PHE A 653 7.07 -30.38 9.18
CA PHE A 653 8.40 -29.80 9.35
C PHE A 653 9.30 -30.70 10.20
N ALA A 654 10.61 -30.59 9.96
CA ALA A 654 11.67 -31.24 10.72
C ALA A 654 12.58 -30.17 11.34
N THR A 655 13.11 -30.47 12.52
CA THR A 655 14.04 -29.60 13.24
C THR A 655 15.46 -29.89 12.81
N TRP A 656 16.21 -28.84 12.49
CA TRP A 656 17.65 -28.87 12.27
C TRP A 656 18.34 -28.12 13.41
N VAL A 657 19.28 -28.80 14.06
CA VAL A 657 19.97 -28.34 15.26
C VAL A 657 21.46 -28.32 14.99
N VAL A 658 22.11 -27.18 15.25
CA VAL A 658 23.57 -27.11 15.23
C VAL A 658 24.10 -26.84 16.64
N PRO A 659 24.90 -27.74 17.23
CA PRO A 659 25.58 -27.47 18.49
C PRO A 659 26.68 -26.41 18.29
N PRO A 660 27.18 -25.79 19.37
CA PRO A 660 28.33 -24.89 19.30
C PRO A 660 29.55 -25.64 18.73
N SER A 661 30.29 -24.98 17.83
CA SER A 661 31.44 -25.57 17.15
C SER A 661 32.59 -25.89 18.10
N TYR A 662 33.39 -26.93 17.82
CA TYR A 662 34.55 -27.26 18.66
C TYR A 662 35.53 -26.08 18.84
N PRO A 663 35.87 -25.29 17.79
CA PRO A 663 36.72 -24.10 17.95
C PRO A 663 36.18 -23.09 18.96
N SER A 664 34.86 -22.94 19.08
CA SER A 664 34.26 -22.02 20.07
C SER A 664 34.68 -22.39 21.50
N TRP A 665 34.91 -23.67 21.82
CA TRP A 665 35.31 -24.13 23.15
C TRP A 665 36.74 -23.78 23.53
N SER A 666 37.58 -23.36 22.57
CA SER A 666 38.91 -22.83 22.86
C SER A 666 38.86 -21.42 23.46
N ASP A 667 37.81 -20.64 23.17
CA ASP A 667 37.58 -19.34 23.80
C ASP A 667 36.64 -19.48 25.00
N LEU A 668 37.23 -19.48 26.20
CA LEU A 668 36.48 -19.53 27.45
C LEU A 668 35.65 -18.27 27.70
N LYS A 669 35.87 -17.16 26.99
CA LYS A 669 35.07 -15.93 27.17
C LYS A 669 33.75 -15.98 26.40
N GLN A 670 33.63 -16.89 25.44
CA GLN A 670 32.47 -16.97 24.57
C GLN A 670 31.36 -17.82 25.21
N VAL A 671 30.13 -17.31 25.25
CA VAL A 671 28.94 -18.10 25.59
C VAL A 671 28.70 -19.19 24.54
N LYS A 672 28.25 -20.38 24.95
CA LYS A 672 27.98 -21.47 24.01
C LYS A 672 26.48 -21.58 23.78
N TYR A 673 26.06 -21.56 22.53
CA TYR A 673 24.66 -21.61 22.14
C TYR A 673 24.44 -22.61 21.00
N ALA A 674 23.21 -23.08 20.83
CA ALA A 674 22.80 -23.88 19.67
C ALA A 674 22.10 -23.02 18.62
N VAL A 675 22.08 -23.47 17.36
CA VAL A 675 21.21 -22.92 16.31
C VAL A 675 19.99 -23.80 16.17
N CYS A 676 18.80 -23.19 16.26
CA CYS A 676 17.52 -23.88 16.11
C CYS A 676 16.81 -23.43 14.83
N LEU A 677 16.64 -24.34 13.89
CA LEU A 677 16.03 -24.09 12.59
C LEU A 677 14.97 -25.14 12.28
N VAL A 678 13.97 -24.80 11.48
CA VAL A 678 13.01 -25.77 10.92
C VAL A 678 13.02 -25.72 9.41
N HIS A 679 12.91 -26.89 8.78
CA HIS A 679 12.73 -27.01 7.34
C HIS A 679 11.60 -28.00 7.07
N ARG A 680 11.10 -28.05 5.84
CA ARG A 680 10.08 -29.05 5.49
C ARG A 680 10.65 -30.47 5.62
N ALA A 681 9.83 -31.41 6.09
CA ALA A 681 10.23 -32.81 6.26
C ALA A 681 10.61 -33.48 4.93
N ASP A 682 10.06 -33.02 3.80
CA ASP A 682 10.44 -33.47 2.45
C ASP A 682 11.65 -32.72 1.87
N ASN A 683 12.26 -31.85 2.67
CA ASN A 683 13.47 -31.08 2.37
C ASN A 683 13.33 -30.12 1.17
N LYS A 684 12.10 -29.83 0.74
CA LYS A 684 11.83 -28.89 -0.35
C LYS A 684 11.74 -27.46 0.18
N PRO A 685 12.12 -26.45 -0.62
CA PRO A 685 11.86 -25.06 -0.31
C PRO A 685 10.37 -24.77 -0.08
N PHE A 686 10.08 -23.70 0.66
CA PHE A 686 8.73 -23.17 0.89
C PHE A 686 8.69 -21.65 0.97
N LYS A 687 7.47 -21.10 1.01
CA LYS A 687 7.17 -19.67 1.14
C LYS A 687 6.29 -19.43 2.35
N GLY A 688 6.53 -18.32 3.05
CA GLY A 688 5.86 -17.95 4.29
C GLY A 688 6.53 -18.58 5.51
N ALA A 689 6.17 -18.09 6.70
CA ALA A 689 6.61 -18.69 7.95
C ALA A 689 6.09 -20.14 8.09
N ALA A 690 6.86 -21.00 8.74
CA ALA A 690 6.42 -22.33 9.13
C ALA A 690 5.22 -22.22 10.09
N LYS A 691 4.13 -22.94 9.79
CA LYS A 691 2.85 -22.88 10.51
C LYS A 691 2.29 -24.27 10.77
#